data_AF-A0A238K2U5-F1
#
_entry.id   AF-A0A238K2U5-F1
#
_cell.length_a   1.000
_cell.length_b   1.000
_cell.length_c   1.000
_cell.angle_alpha   90.00
_cell.angle_beta   90.00
_cell.angle_gamma   90.00
#
_symmetry.space_group_name_H-M   'P 1'
#
loop_
_entity.id
_entity.type
_entity.pdbx_description
1 polymer ?
#
loop_
_entity_poly.entity_id
_entity_poly.type
_entity_poly.pdbx_seq_one_letter_code
_entity_poly.pdbx_strand_id
1 'polypeptide(L)'
;MSKNTASHLRAEIDKAYLREETDAVNALVTAAKLSDADRASIAASGADLVRDIRAASDPGLMEVFLAEYGLSTDEGIALMCLAEALLRVPDADTIDALIEDKIAPSDWGTHLGKSASSLVNASTWALMLTGRVLDDEKPGLTRHLRSAVKRLGEPVIRTAVGRAMREMGRQFVLGEDINKAMKRAAGMEAIGFTYSYDMLGEAARTEKDAKHYHLAYSRAISSISDACTHDTVAENPGISVKLSALHPRYEEAQRDRVMADLVPRLRSLAMLAKSAGQGFNVDAEEADRLSLSLDVIEAVVSDPALSGWDGFGVVVQAFGQRAGYVIDWLNDLAIRTDRKLMVRLVKGAYWDAEIKRAQVLGLDGFPVFTSKSHTDVSYIANARKLLGMTDRIYPQFATHNAHTVAAILHIAKDMGVNANEYEFQRLHGMGETLHKLVLNANKTRCRIYAPVGAHEDLLAYLVRRLLENGANSSFVNQIVDEDVAPEVVAADPFKDIGATPNLPKGPALFAPHRANAKGWDITHRPTLDEIDQGRTPFLNHLWAAAPLSSARGNDATSSPRAVLNPVNKKDTVGQITWASPADATAAIEAAKPWGAPVKDRADVLRRVAAAYENNAEELFAMLHREAGKTMLDAVGEIREAVDFLHYYATEAEQRSPTARGIWTCISPWNFPLAIFTGQISAALAAGNAVLAKPAEQTGLIAHRAVQIMYEVGVPTDVLHLLPGGGDIGAALTSDPRINGVAFTGSTPTALKIRASMADHCAPGTPLIAETGGLNAMIVDSTALPEHAVRDIVQSAFQSAGQRCSALRCLYLQEDIADKVIDMLKGAMNELHLGDPWHLSTDVGPVIDEAARKSIQDHIDTAAAEGRVLHALPVPDIGTFVAPTAIKVNGIADLTREIFGPVLHIATYKSQDLDKIIADINATGYGLTFGLHTRIDDRVQQVVEDINAGNIYVNRNQIGAVVGSQPFGGEGLSGTGPKAGGPMYMPRFAASVDYPDIPPAPVDLPGPTGESNRLSTHPRGAILCLGPDKQAQADRVLDLGGIPMVHDDDVTDDELQSMTFAAVVWQGDVETARRIERALAQRTGAIVPLITEPLNEGHVLHERHICIDTTAAGGNAALLAEVGG
;
A
#
# COMPACT_ATOMS: atom_id res chain seq x y z
N MET A 1 -6.83 -43.45 18.68
CA MET A 1 -7.30 -42.08 18.40
C MET A 1 -6.23 -41.39 17.56
N SER A 2 -6.25 -41.57 16.24
CA SER A 2 -5.35 -40.84 15.34
C SER A 2 -5.85 -39.41 15.25
N LYS A 3 -5.03 -38.43 15.66
CA LYS A 3 -5.27 -37.04 15.27
C LYS A 3 -5.41 -37.01 13.74
N ASN A 4 -6.41 -36.30 13.23
CA ASN A 4 -6.66 -36.16 11.79
C ASN A 4 -5.39 -35.57 11.13
N THR A 5 -4.60 -36.41 10.44
CA THR A 5 -3.27 -36.06 9.91
C THR A 5 -3.29 -34.80 9.04
N ALA A 6 -4.34 -34.61 8.25
CA ALA A 6 -4.52 -33.42 7.41
C ALA A 6 -4.65 -32.13 8.24
N SER A 7 -5.44 -32.16 9.32
CA SER A 7 -5.58 -31.03 10.25
C SER A 7 -4.28 -30.71 10.97
N HIS A 8 -3.48 -31.72 11.30
CA HIS A 8 -2.14 -31.51 11.86
C HIS A 8 -1.19 -30.83 10.87
N LEU A 9 -1.14 -31.29 9.62
CA LEU A 9 -0.26 -30.70 8.59
C LEU A 9 -0.64 -29.25 8.27
N ARG A 10 -1.94 -28.94 8.21
CA ARG A 10 -2.41 -27.55 8.04
C ARG A 10 -1.98 -26.65 9.20
N ALA A 11 -2.06 -27.13 10.44
CA ALA A 11 -1.58 -26.37 11.59
C ALA A 11 -0.06 -26.13 11.56
N GLU A 12 0.73 -27.09 11.08
CA GLU A 12 2.19 -26.89 10.90
C GLU A 12 2.51 -25.89 9.78
N ILE A 13 1.72 -25.85 8.70
CA ILE A 13 1.83 -24.83 7.65
C ILE A 13 1.59 -23.44 8.24
N ASP A 14 0.51 -23.25 8.99
CA ASP A 14 0.18 -21.95 9.58
C ASP A 14 1.25 -21.53 10.62
N LYS A 15 1.71 -22.45 11.46
CA LYS A 15 2.79 -22.19 12.44
C LYS A 15 4.11 -21.76 11.78
N ALA A 16 4.38 -22.20 10.56
CA ALA A 16 5.60 -21.86 9.83
C ALA A 16 5.53 -20.51 9.08
N TYR A 17 4.43 -19.76 9.20
CA TYR A 17 4.23 -18.51 8.45
C TYR A 17 5.34 -17.47 8.67
N LEU A 18 5.60 -17.09 9.93
CA LEU A 18 6.61 -16.07 10.31
C LEU A 18 7.75 -16.66 11.13
N ARG A 19 8.17 -17.89 10.80
CA ARG A 19 9.22 -18.60 11.54
C ARG A 19 10.55 -17.82 11.47
N GLU A 20 11.39 -17.96 12.50
CA GLU A 20 12.75 -17.43 12.46
C GLU A 20 13.57 -18.08 11.34
N GLU A 21 14.09 -17.24 10.45
CA GLU A 21 14.71 -17.64 9.19
C GLU A 21 15.93 -18.55 9.41
N THR A 22 16.76 -18.24 10.40
CA THR A 22 17.94 -19.04 10.77
C THR A 22 17.56 -20.48 11.16
N ASP A 23 16.47 -20.66 11.90
CA ASP A 23 16.01 -21.98 12.30
C ASP A 23 15.43 -22.76 11.12
N ALA A 24 14.72 -22.07 10.23
CA ALA A 24 14.18 -22.65 9.01
C ALA A 24 15.30 -23.12 8.06
N VAL A 25 16.31 -22.27 7.79
CA VAL A 25 17.40 -22.62 6.87
C VAL A 25 18.26 -23.76 7.42
N ASN A 26 18.59 -23.79 8.72
CA ASN A 26 19.36 -24.87 9.33
C ASN A 26 18.66 -26.24 9.20
N ALA A 27 17.34 -26.24 9.35
CA ALA A 27 16.53 -27.45 9.13
C ALA A 27 16.57 -27.89 7.66
N LEU A 28 16.51 -26.95 6.71
CA LEU A 28 16.59 -27.22 5.28
C LEU A 28 17.98 -27.74 4.84
N VAL A 29 19.07 -27.18 5.39
CA VAL A 29 20.44 -27.69 5.16
C VAL A 29 20.54 -29.15 5.59
N THR A 30 19.99 -29.48 6.76
CA THR A 30 19.95 -30.87 7.24
C THR A 30 19.08 -31.76 6.34
N ALA A 31 17.94 -31.25 5.87
CA ALA A 31 17.00 -31.98 5.01
C ALA A 31 17.56 -32.23 3.59
N ALA A 32 18.45 -31.37 3.09
CA ALA A 32 19.08 -31.54 1.78
C ALA A 32 20.01 -32.77 1.71
N LYS A 33 20.58 -33.21 2.86
CA LYS A 33 21.44 -34.39 2.98
C LYS A 33 22.58 -34.43 1.94
N LEU A 34 23.21 -33.29 1.68
CA LEU A 34 24.37 -33.18 0.79
C LEU A 34 25.65 -33.10 1.62
N SER A 35 26.61 -33.98 1.34
CA SER A 35 27.96 -33.86 1.91
C SER A 35 28.73 -32.72 1.24
N ASP A 36 29.84 -32.28 1.83
CA ASP A 36 30.70 -31.27 1.21
C ASP A 36 31.29 -31.75 -0.14
N ALA A 37 31.49 -33.07 -0.29
CA ALA A 37 31.91 -33.66 -1.56
C ALA A 37 30.80 -33.58 -2.62
N ASP A 38 29.55 -33.84 -2.24
CA ASP A 38 28.40 -33.68 -3.15
C ASP A 38 28.29 -32.23 -3.59
N ARG A 39 28.33 -31.29 -2.65
CA ARG A 39 28.24 -29.85 -2.91
C ARG A 39 29.33 -29.36 -3.85
N ALA A 40 30.58 -29.79 -3.64
CA ALA A 40 31.69 -29.46 -4.52
C ALA A 40 31.49 -30.02 -5.95
N SER A 41 31.01 -31.25 -6.07
CA SER A 41 30.70 -31.89 -7.36
C SER A 41 29.56 -31.16 -8.10
N ILE A 42 28.52 -30.77 -7.37
CA ILE A 42 27.38 -30.02 -7.89
C ILE A 42 27.82 -28.64 -8.39
N ALA A 43 28.60 -27.90 -7.59
CA ALA A 43 29.11 -26.59 -7.98
C ALA A 43 29.99 -26.66 -9.24
N ALA A 44 30.89 -27.66 -9.32
CA ALA A 44 31.70 -27.88 -10.51
C ALA A 44 30.84 -28.19 -11.75
N SER A 45 29.84 -29.08 -11.61
CA SER A 45 28.92 -29.42 -12.70
C SER A 45 28.07 -28.23 -13.15
N GLY A 46 27.65 -27.38 -12.20
CA GLY A 46 26.95 -26.12 -12.51
C GLY A 46 27.83 -25.14 -13.27
N ALA A 47 29.11 -25.01 -12.88
CA ALA A 47 30.07 -24.16 -13.58
C ALA A 47 30.36 -24.68 -15.00
N ASP A 48 30.44 -26.00 -15.18
CA ASP A 48 30.58 -26.62 -16.51
C ASP A 48 29.37 -26.34 -17.40
N LEU A 49 28.14 -26.42 -16.86
CA LEU A 49 26.94 -26.01 -17.59
C LEU A 49 26.99 -24.54 -18.01
N VAL A 50 27.49 -23.63 -17.16
CA VAL A 50 27.66 -22.22 -17.50
C VAL A 50 28.66 -22.04 -18.65
N ARG A 51 29.78 -22.78 -18.63
CA ARG A 51 30.76 -22.78 -19.74
C ARG A 51 30.15 -23.26 -21.04
N ASP A 52 29.40 -24.37 -20.99
CA ASP A 52 28.74 -24.95 -22.16
C ASP A 52 27.70 -23.97 -22.75
N ILE A 53 26.98 -23.24 -21.90
CA ILE A 53 26.03 -22.20 -22.34
C ILE A 53 26.78 -21.05 -23.04
N ARG A 54 27.86 -20.53 -22.44
CA ARG A 54 28.66 -19.44 -23.04
C ARG A 54 29.34 -19.86 -24.35
N ALA A 55 29.66 -21.14 -24.52
CA ALA A 55 30.24 -21.68 -25.75
C ALA A 55 29.22 -21.92 -26.87
N ALA A 56 27.91 -21.90 -26.57
CA ALA A 56 26.87 -22.13 -27.57
C ALA A 56 26.75 -20.92 -28.52
N SER A 57 26.68 -21.19 -29.83
CA SER A 57 26.84 -20.18 -30.90
C SER A 57 25.60 -19.32 -31.20
N ASP A 58 24.55 -19.39 -30.38
CA ASP A 58 23.23 -18.79 -30.67
C ASP A 58 22.55 -18.30 -29.38
N PRO A 59 23.05 -17.21 -28.77
CA PRO A 59 22.42 -16.62 -27.58
C PRO A 59 21.03 -16.06 -27.93
N GLY A 60 20.07 -16.25 -27.04
CA GLY A 60 18.70 -15.76 -27.27
C GLY A 60 18.65 -14.23 -27.39
N LEU A 61 17.76 -13.69 -28.23
CA LEU A 61 17.61 -12.23 -28.41
C LEU A 61 17.42 -11.48 -27.08
N MET A 62 16.69 -12.10 -26.14
CA MET A 62 16.46 -11.56 -24.80
C MET A 62 17.73 -11.52 -23.95
N GLU A 63 18.53 -12.60 -23.99
CA GLU A 63 19.78 -12.70 -23.23
C GLU A 63 20.79 -11.63 -23.70
N VAL A 64 20.88 -11.40 -25.02
CA VAL A 64 21.70 -10.33 -25.61
C VAL A 64 21.17 -8.94 -25.25
N PHE A 65 19.84 -8.78 -25.22
CA PHE A 65 19.21 -7.52 -24.85
C PHE A 65 19.45 -7.18 -23.37
N LEU A 66 19.28 -8.14 -22.47
CA LEU A 66 19.54 -8.00 -21.03
C LEU A 66 21.01 -7.70 -20.74
N ALA A 67 21.93 -8.35 -21.45
CA ALA A 67 23.37 -8.10 -21.33
C ALA A 67 23.77 -6.68 -21.76
N GLU A 68 23.18 -6.16 -22.84
CA GLU A 68 23.55 -4.85 -23.39
C GLU A 68 23.01 -3.68 -22.56
N TYR A 69 21.77 -3.78 -22.08
CA TYR A 69 21.11 -2.67 -21.38
C TYR A 69 21.10 -2.83 -19.87
N GLY A 70 21.13 -4.04 -19.32
CA GLY A 70 20.97 -4.30 -17.88
C GLY A 70 19.63 -3.80 -17.34
N LEU A 71 18.73 -4.66 -16.89
CA LEU A 71 17.39 -4.20 -16.44
C LEU A 71 17.39 -3.41 -15.12
N SER A 72 18.52 -3.36 -14.42
CA SER A 72 18.71 -2.51 -13.24
C SER A 72 19.31 -1.14 -13.57
N THR A 73 19.59 -0.85 -14.85
CA THR A 73 20.08 0.47 -15.26
C THR A 73 18.92 1.42 -15.48
N ASP A 74 19.19 2.72 -15.42
CA ASP A 74 18.19 3.74 -15.71
C ASP A 74 17.67 3.60 -17.16
N GLU A 75 18.54 3.23 -18.12
CA GLU A 75 18.14 2.96 -19.51
C GLU A 75 17.22 1.73 -19.64
N GLY A 76 17.54 0.64 -18.95
CA GLY A 76 16.75 -0.58 -18.95
C GLY A 76 15.35 -0.35 -18.37
N ILE A 77 15.26 0.35 -17.24
CA ILE A 77 14.00 0.72 -16.59
C ILE A 77 13.18 1.66 -17.50
N ALA A 78 13.80 2.71 -18.04
CA ALA A 78 13.13 3.67 -18.91
C ALA A 78 12.56 3.01 -20.18
N LEU A 79 13.32 2.11 -20.81
CA LEU A 79 12.83 1.39 -21.99
C LEU A 79 11.64 0.48 -21.64
N MET A 80 11.64 -0.14 -20.46
CA MET A 80 10.55 -1.00 -20.03
C MET A 80 9.29 -0.21 -19.70
N CYS A 81 9.41 0.89 -18.95
CA CYS A 81 8.30 1.81 -18.72
C CYS A 81 7.72 2.33 -20.05
N LEU A 82 8.58 2.66 -21.01
CA LEU A 82 8.17 3.11 -22.33
C LEU A 82 7.48 2.00 -23.13
N ALA A 83 8.04 0.79 -23.18
CA ALA A 83 7.43 -0.36 -23.86
C ALA A 83 6.05 -0.69 -23.27
N GLU A 84 5.93 -0.60 -21.94
CA GLU A 84 4.73 -0.88 -21.19
C GLU A 84 3.63 0.15 -21.43
N ALA A 85 3.96 1.44 -21.37
CA ALA A 85 2.98 2.49 -21.50
C ALA A 85 2.63 2.81 -22.97
N LEU A 86 3.58 2.77 -23.92
CA LEU A 86 3.29 3.06 -25.34
C LEU A 86 2.30 2.09 -26.02
N LEU A 87 2.17 0.87 -25.49
CA LEU A 87 1.25 -0.13 -26.03
C LEU A 87 -0.18 0.02 -25.47
N ARG A 88 -0.36 0.77 -24.38
CA ARG A 88 -1.64 0.94 -23.67
C ARG A 88 -2.19 2.36 -23.72
N VAL A 89 -1.32 3.37 -23.75
CA VAL A 89 -1.73 4.77 -23.78
C VAL A 89 -2.46 5.03 -25.11
N PRO A 90 -3.75 5.39 -25.08
CA PRO A 90 -4.57 5.55 -26.27
C PRO A 90 -4.39 6.91 -26.94
N ASP A 91 -3.91 7.93 -26.23
CA ASP A 91 -3.84 9.31 -26.68
C ASP A 91 -2.44 9.78 -27.08
N ALA A 92 -2.40 10.73 -28.00
CA ALA A 92 -1.17 11.22 -28.61
C ALA A 92 -0.31 12.05 -27.65
N ASP A 93 -0.93 12.98 -26.93
CA ASP A 93 -0.23 13.98 -26.13
C ASP A 93 0.50 13.31 -24.95
N THR A 94 -0.15 12.33 -24.31
CA THR A 94 0.44 11.58 -23.20
C THR A 94 1.52 10.62 -23.66
N ILE A 95 1.41 10.05 -24.87
CA ILE A 95 2.51 9.30 -25.50
C ILE A 95 3.73 10.20 -25.69
N ASP A 96 3.55 11.41 -26.21
CA ASP A 96 4.66 12.32 -26.50
C ASP A 96 5.33 12.77 -25.19
N ALA A 97 4.55 13.12 -24.16
CA ALA A 97 5.06 13.44 -22.83
C ALA A 97 5.84 12.28 -22.19
N LEU A 98 5.35 11.04 -22.32
CA LEU A 98 6.03 9.85 -21.84
C LEU A 98 7.35 9.58 -22.61
N ILE A 99 7.35 9.80 -23.93
CA ILE A 99 8.55 9.68 -24.76
C ILE A 99 9.60 10.71 -24.34
N GLU A 100 9.19 11.95 -24.11
CA GLU A 100 10.08 13.02 -23.64
C GLU A 100 10.70 12.67 -22.27
N ASP A 101 9.85 12.35 -21.29
CA ASP A 101 10.22 11.97 -19.92
C ASP A 101 11.20 10.78 -19.86
N LYS A 102 10.94 9.71 -20.61
CA LYS A 102 11.74 8.48 -20.53
C LYS A 102 12.92 8.42 -21.49
N ILE A 103 12.93 9.18 -22.59
CA ILE A 103 14.02 9.10 -23.60
C ILE A 103 15.00 10.26 -23.50
N ALA A 104 14.55 11.48 -23.19
CA ALA A 104 15.42 12.67 -23.20
C ALA A 104 16.55 12.64 -22.13
N PRO A 105 16.34 12.11 -20.91
CA PRO A 105 17.39 12.13 -19.87
C PRO A 105 18.51 11.11 -20.06
N SER A 106 18.31 10.01 -20.80
CA SER A 106 19.27 8.89 -20.84
C SER A 106 20.34 9.04 -21.93
N ASP A 107 21.60 8.73 -21.64
CA ASP A 107 22.74 8.84 -22.58
C ASP A 107 22.84 7.61 -23.49
N TRP A 108 21.79 7.40 -24.31
CA TRP A 108 21.66 6.31 -25.27
C TRP A 108 22.83 6.22 -26.28
N GLY A 109 23.62 7.29 -26.41
CA GLY A 109 24.76 7.38 -27.32
C GLY A 109 25.89 6.40 -27.04
N THR A 110 25.96 5.86 -25.81
CA THR A 110 27.00 4.94 -25.35
C THR A 110 26.83 3.50 -25.83
N HIS A 111 25.64 3.13 -26.32
CA HIS A 111 25.29 1.74 -26.74
C HIS A 111 25.34 1.52 -28.27
N LEU A 112 25.69 2.55 -29.06
CA LEU A 112 25.63 2.46 -30.52
C LEU A 112 26.77 1.60 -31.09
N GLY A 113 26.42 0.47 -31.71
CA GLY A 113 27.37 -0.44 -32.38
C GLY A 113 28.03 -1.48 -31.48
N LYS A 114 27.55 -1.66 -30.24
CA LYS A 114 28.06 -2.64 -29.28
C LYS A 114 27.37 -4.01 -29.36
N SER A 115 26.11 -4.06 -29.80
CA SER A 115 25.36 -5.32 -29.94
C SER A 115 25.68 -6.05 -31.25
N ALA A 116 25.81 -7.38 -31.20
CA ALA A 116 25.95 -8.23 -32.38
C ALA A 116 24.64 -8.40 -33.19
N SER A 117 23.48 -8.01 -32.63
CA SER A 117 22.16 -8.11 -33.27
C SER A 117 21.83 -6.85 -34.08
N SER A 118 21.54 -7.01 -35.37
CA SER A 118 21.10 -5.92 -36.26
C SER A 118 19.76 -5.30 -35.85
N LEU A 119 18.91 -6.06 -35.15
CA LEU A 119 17.58 -5.63 -34.71
C LEU A 119 17.66 -4.81 -33.43
N VAL A 120 18.52 -5.20 -32.48
CA VAL A 120 18.84 -4.42 -31.28
C VAL A 120 19.49 -3.09 -31.65
N ASN A 121 20.46 -3.12 -32.57
CA ASN A 121 21.08 -1.90 -33.10
C ASN A 121 20.06 -0.98 -33.81
N ALA A 122 19.03 -1.53 -34.46
CA ALA A 122 17.98 -0.73 -35.12
C ALA A 122 17.02 -0.08 -34.11
N SER A 123 16.71 -0.74 -32.99
CA SER A 123 15.97 -0.13 -31.86
C SER A 123 16.78 0.95 -31.15
N THR A 124 18.08 0.74 -30.89
CA THR A 124 18.98 1.79 -30.38
C THR A 124 19.00 3.00 -31.33
N TRP A 125 19.03 2.74 -32.64
CA TRP A 125 19.00 3.80 -33.66
C TRP A 125 17.69 4.59 -33.64
N ALA A 126 16.54 3.94 -33.40
CA ALA A 126 15.23 4.57 -33.29
C ALA A 126 15.10 5.43 -32.01
N LEU A 127 15.62 4.96 -30.89
CA LEU A 127 15.66 5.66 -29.59
C LEU A 127 16.65 6.84 -29.58
N MET A 128 17.77 6.71 -30.29
CA MET A 128 18.75 7.79 -30.44
C MET A 128 18.32 8.90 -31.41
N LEU A 129 17.42 8.59 -32.36
CA LEU A 129 16.88 9.59 -33.27
C LEU A 129 16.00 10.61 -32.53
N THR A 130 15.40 10.21 -31.41
CA THR A 130 14.60 11.06 -30.51
C THR A 130 15.45 11.91 -29.58
N GLY A 131 16.41 11.32 -28.85
CA GLY A 131 17.22 12.06 -27.86
C GLY A 131 18.08 13.18 -28.48
N ARG A 132 18.67 12.97 -29.67
CA ARG A 132 19.54 13.97 -30.31
C ARG A 132 18.80 15.11 -31.02
N VAL A 133 17.48 15.11 -31.03
CA VAL A 133 16.66 16.17 -31.64
C VAL A 133 16.26 17.23 -30.60
N LEU A 134 16.28 16.87 -29.32
CA LEU A 134 15.87 17.69 -28.18
C LEU A 134 17.07 18.30 -27.41
N ASP A 135 18.28 17.85 -27.71
CA ASP A 135 19.51 18.34 -27.09
C ASP A 135 19.97 19.67 -27.72
N ASP A 136 19.86 20.79 -26.99
CA ASP A 136 20.08 22.15 -27.52
C ASP A 136 21.52 22.66 -27.42
N GLU A 137 22.46 21.90 -26.83
CA GLU A 137 23.74 22.47 -26.37
C GLU A 137 25.05 21.99 -27.05
N LYS A 138 25.06 21.17 -28.12
CA LYS A 138 26.35 20.75 -28.75
C LYS A 138 26.49 21.06 -30.26
N PRO A 139 27.47 21.88 -30.68
CA PRO A 139 27.68 22.22 -32.09
C PRO A 139 28.60 21.19 -32.78
N GLY A 140 28.01 20.34 -33.64
CA GLY A 140 28.78 19.50 -34.58
C GLY A 140 27.99 18.29 -35.10
N LEU A 141 27.99 18.07 -36.42
CA LEU A 141 27.27 17.02 -37.17
C LEU A 141 25.72 16.99 -37.06
N THR A 142 25.11 17.74 -36.14
CA THR A 142 23.67 17.80 -35.84
C THR A 142 22.81 18.53 -36.88
N ARG A 143 23.41 19.34 -37.77
CA ARG A 143 22.66 20.19 -38.73
C ARG A 143 21.98 19.42 -39.87
N HIS A 144 22.55 18.29 -40.31
CA HIS A 144 21.97 17.48 -41.39
C HIS A 144 20.87 16.52 -40.89
N LEU A 145 20.97 16.08 -39.64
CA LEU A 145 19.93 15.28 -38.95
C LEU A 145 18.72 16.14 -38.53
N ARG A 146 18.94 17.38 -38.02
CA ARG A 146 17.85 18.35 -37.75
C ARG A 146 16.97 18.62 -38.97
N SER A 147 17.57 18.67 -40.16
CA SER A 147 16.85 18.87 -41.44
C SER A 147 15.98 17.66 -41.83
N ALA A 148 16.43 16.44 -41.53
CA ALA A 148 15.71 15.20 -41.85
C ALA A 148 14.55 14.94 -40.87
N VAL A 149 14.75 15.15 -39.57
CA VAL A 149 13.70 14.94 -38.55
C VAL A 149 12.60 15.98 -38.63
N LYS A 150 12.95 17.26 -38.87
CA LYS A 150 11.98 18.33 -39.13
C LYS A 150 11.20 18.14 -40.45
N ARG A 151 11.70 17.28 -41.36
CA ARG A 151 11.04 16.87 -42.61
C ARG A 151 10.13 15.65 -42.46
N LEU A 152 10.37 14.82 -41.45
CA LEU A 152 9.66 13.56 -41.21
C LEU A 152 8.53 13.70 -40.18
N GLY A 153 8.66 14.64 -39.22
CA GLY A 153 7.62 14.95 -38.23
C GLY A 153 7.53 13.95 -37.08
N GLU A 154 7.08 14.44 -35.92
CA GLU A 154 6.78 13.69 -34.69
C GLU A 154 5.93 12.40 -34.90
N PRO A 155 4.94 12.36 -35.83
CA PRO A 155 4.17 11.14 -36.10
C PRO A 155 4.98 9.96 -36.65
N VAL A 156 6.08 10.22 -37.37
CA VAL A 156 6.93 9.16 -37.95
C VAL A 156 7.78 8.50 -36.86
N ILE A 157 8.26 9.28 -35.90
CA ILE A 157 8.98 8.79 -34.73
C ILE A 157 8.07 7.90 -33.87
N ARG A 158 6.86 8.38 -33.55
CA ARG A 158 5.86 7.60 -32.80
C ARG A 158 5.56 6.26 -33.46
N THR A 159 5.40 6.27 -34.78
CA THR A 159 5.16 5.06 -35.57
C THR A 159 6.36 4.10 -35.53
N ALA A 160 7.59 4.62 -35.57
CA ALA A 160 8.81 3.82 -35.52
C ALA A 160 9.02 3.18 -34.13
N VAL A 161 8.91 3.95 -33.05
CA VAL A 161 9.05 3.46 -31.66
C VAL A 161 7.95 2.44 -31.35
N GLY A 162 6.68 2.77 -31.65
CA GLY A 162 5.57 1.85 -31.43
C GLY A 162 5.69 0.54 -32.22
N ARG A 163 6.33 0.54 -33.40
CA ARG A 163 6.59 -0.68 -34.17
C ARG A 163 7.74 -1.50 -33.57
N ALA A 164 8.80 -0.85 -33.08
CA ALA A 164 9.90 -1.51 -32.38
C ALA A 164 9.41 -2.18 -31.08
N MET A 165 8.59 -1.48 -30.27
CA MET A 165 8.00 -2.03 -29.04
C MET A 165 7.11 -3.24 -29.30
N ARG A 166 6.28 -3.21 -30.35
CA ARG A 166 5.46 -4.38 -30.74
C ARG A 166 6.30 -5.59 -31.14
N GLU A 167 7.43 -5.38 -31.83
CA GLU A 167 8.29 -6.49 -32.22
C GLU A 167 9.03 -7.09 -31.02
N MET A 168 9.40 -6.27 -30.02
CA MET A 168 9.94 -6.76 -28.75
C MET A 168 8.89 -7.50 -27.91
N GLY A 169 7.64 -7.01 -27.86
CA GLY A 169 6.53 -7.69 -27.17
C GLY A 169 6.29 -9.13 -27.63
N ARG A 170 6.58 -9.44 -28.91
CA ARG A 170 6.48 -10.80 -29.46
C ARG A 170 7.45 -11.81 -28.86
N GLN A 171 8.51 -11.36 -28.17
CA GLN A 171 9.47 -12.26 -27.52
C GLN A 171 8.99 -12.74 -26.15
N PHE A 172 8.04 -12.02 -25.54
CA PHE A 172 7.51 -12.34 -24.21
C PHE A 172 6.21 -13.14 -24.24
N VAL A 173 5.47 -13.07 -25.36
CA VAL A 173 4.25 -13.83 -25.57
C VAL A 173 4.44 -14.79 -26.72
N LEU A 174 4.21 -16.08 -26.46
CA LEU A 174 4.34 -17.10 -27.49
C LEU A 174 3.34 -16.85 -28.63
N GLY A 175 2.13 -16.38 -28.34
CA GLY A 175 1.18 -15.89 -29.34
C GLY A 175 0.04 -15.07 -28.74
N GLU A 176 -0.54 -14.17 -29.55
CA GLU A 176 -1.68 -13.32 -29.14
C GLU A 176 -2.95 -14.13 -28.78
N ASP A 177 -3.03 -15.36 -29.27
CA ASP A 177 -4.09 -16.31 -28.98
C ASP A 177 -3.52 -17.73 -28.93
N ILE A 178 -4.28 -18.65 -28.34
CA ILE A 178 -3.84 -20.03 -28.09
C ILE A 178 -3.48 -20.78 -29.39
N ASN A 179 -4.18 -20.51 -30.49
CA ASN A 179 -3.93 -21.21 -31.76
C ASN A 179 -2.60 -20.76 -32.38
N LYS A 180 -2.30 -19.45 -32.35
CA LYS A 180 -0.99 -18.93 -32.76
C LYS A 180 0.12 -19.45 -31.86
N ALA A 181 -0.12 -19.55 -30.55
CA ALA A 181 0.85 -20.08 -29.60
C ALA A 181 1.18 -21.54 -29.89
N MET A 182 0.18 -22.40 -30.07
CA MET A 182 0.37 -23.82 -30.43
C MET A 182 1.11 -24.00 -31.77
N LYS A 183 0.78 -23.18 -32.78
CA LYS A 183 1.49 -23.24 -34.07
C LYS A 183 3.00 -22.94 -33.93
N ARG A 184 3.36 -22.02 -33.03
CA ARG A 184 4.77 -21.69 -32.74
C ARG A 184 5.43 -22.74 -31.84
N ALA A 185 4.68 -23.35 -30.92
CA ALA A 185 5.13 -24.41 -30.02
C ALA A 185 5.71 -25.63 -30.77
N ALA A 186 5.13 -25.97 -31.92
CA ALA A 186 5.50 -27.12 -32.74
C ALA A 186 7.02 -27.26 -33.02
N GLY A 187 7.75 -26.13 -33.11
CA GLY A 187 9.20 -26.14 -33.33
C GLY A 187 9.99 -26.75 -32.17
N MET A 188 9.65 -26.40 -30.92
CA MET A 188 10.32 -26.94 -29.73
C MET A 188 9.78 -28.33 -29.37
N GLU A 189 8.51 -28.60 -29.65
CA GLU A 189 7.91 -29.93 -29.46
C GLU A 189 8.63 -30.98 -30.33
N ALA A 190 9.00 -30.63 -31.56
CA ALA A 190 9.74 -31.51 -32.46
C ALA A 190 11.12 -31.95 -31.93
N ILE A 191 11.70 -31.23 -30.97
CA ILE A 191 12.97 -31.57 -30.32
C ILE A 191 12.80 -32.08 -28.88
N GLY A 192 11.56 -32.37 -28.45
CA GLY A 192 11.27 -33.07 -27.19
C GLY A 192 10.82 -32.20 -26.02
N PHE A 193 10.58 -30.90 -26.21
CA PHE A 193 9.94 -30.07 -25.19
C PHE A 193 8.42 -30.28 -25.16
N THR A 194 7.82 -30.02 -24.01
CA THR A 194 6.36 -29.88 -23.87
C THR A 194 6.00 -28.45 -23.46
N TYR A 195 4.71 -28.11 -23.42
CA TYR A 195 4.26 -26.76 -23.05
C TYR A 195 3.29 -26.75 -21.86
N SER A 196 3.29 -25.65 -21.10
CA SER A 196 2.23 -25.24 -20.20
C SER A 196 1.83 -23.83 -20.58
N TYR A 197 0.62 -23.62 -21.09
CA TYR A 197 0.18 -22.30 -21.53
C TYR A 197 -0.33 -21.46 -20.35
N ASP A 198 0.15 -20.23 -20.23
CA ASP A 198 -0.30 -19.22 -19.26
C ASP A 198 -1.10 -18.15 -19.98
N MET A 199 -2.40 -18.07 -19.67
CA MET A 199 -3.32 -17.17 -20.38
C MET A 199 -3.27 -15.71 -19.89
N LEU A 200 -2.23 -15.33 -19.12
CA LEU A 200 -1.96 -13.98 -18.58
C LEU A 200 -3.02 -13.38 -17.65
N GLY A 201 -4.21 -13.97 -17.54
CA GLY A 201 -5.26 -13.50 -16.64
C GLY A 201 -4.86 -13.61 -15.18
N GLU A 202 -4.98 -12.51 -14.45
CA GLU A 202 -4.78 -12.39 -13.00
C GLU A 202 -5.63 -11.27 -12.42
N ALA A 203 -5.84 -11.28 -11.10
CA ALA A 203 -6.40 -10.18 -10.32
C ALA A 203 -7.71 -9.59 -10.88
N ALA A 204 -8.71 -10.44 -11.14
CA ALA A 204 -10.03 -9.98 -11.54
C ALA A 204 -10.55 -8.91 -10.57
N ARG A 205 -11.03 -7.78 -11.11
CA ARG A 205 -11.61 -6.70 -10.28
C ARG A 205 -13.13 -6.77 -10.22
N THR A 206 -13.73 -7.44 -11.20
CA THR A 206 -15.17 -7.57 -11.34
C THR A 206 -15.57 -9.02 -11.61
N GLU A 207 -16.80 -9.39 -11.28
CA GLU A 207 -17.36 -10.67 -11.69
C GLU A 207 -17.41 -10.87 -13.22
N LYS A 208 -17.45 -9.77 -13.99
CA LYS A 208 -17.35 -9.80 -15.46
C LYS A 208 -15.95 -10.25 -15.91
N ASP A 209 -14.90 -9.75 -15.27
CA ASP A 209 -13.51 -10.16 -15.55
C ASP A 209 -13.34 -11.64 -15.19
N ALA A 210 -13.83 -12.06 -14.04
CA ALA A 210 -13.71 -13.44 -13.58
C ALA A 210 -14.39 -14.45 -14.53
N LYS A 211 -15.58 -14.09 -15.06
CA LYS A 211 -16.25 -14.86 -16.12
C LYS A 211 -15.49 -14.83 -17.44
N HIS A 212 -14.92 -13.69 -17.80
CA HIS A 212 -14.11 -13.55 -19.01
C HIS A 212 -12.90 -14.49 -18.96
N TYR A 213 -12.13 -14.47 -17.87
CA TYR A 213 -10.98 -15.34 -17.69
C TYR A 213 -11.37 -16.82 -17.62
N HIS A 214 -12.46 -17.17 -16.91
CA HIS A 214 -12.98 -18.54 -16.90
C HIS A 214 -13.28 -19.05 -18.32
N LEU A 215 -13.90 -18.23 -19.16
CA LEU A 215 -14.18 -18.57 -20.55
C LEU A 215 -12.90 -18.64 -21.40
N ALA A 216 -11.93 -17.75 -21.17
CA ALA A 216 -10.63 -17.77 -21.84
C ALA A 216 -9.88 -19.08 -21.54
N TYR A 217 -9.82 -19.49 -20.26
CA TYR A 217 -9.24 -20.77 -19.86
C TYR A 217 -10.00 -21.95 -20.46
N SER A 218 -11.33 -21.95 -20.44
CA SER A 218 -12.13 -23.02 -21.01
C SER A 218 -11.87 -23.21 -22.51
N ARG A 219 -11.82 -22.10 -23.27
CA ARG A 219 -11.49 -22.12 -24.70
C ARG A 219 -10.07 -22.60 -24.95
N ALA A 220 -9.11 -22.14 -24.16
CA ALA A 220 -7.72 -22.57 -24.27
C ALA A 220 -7.58 -24.08 -24.02
N ILE A 221 -8.20 -24.61 -22.96
CA ILE A 221 -8.22 -26.05 -22.67
C ILE A 221 -8.79 -26.84 -23.85
N SER A 222 -9.93 -26.40 -24.41
CA SER A 222 -10.51 -27.06 -25.59
C SER A 222 -9.59 -27.02 -26.80
N SER A 223 -8.93 -25.89 -27.09
CA SER A 223 -7.98 -25.78 -28.21
C SER A 223 -6.75 -26.65 -28.01
N ILE A 224 -6.22 -26.74 -26.78
CA ILE A 224 -5.03 -27.55 -26.47
C ILE A 224 -5.32 -29.05 -26.59
N SER A 225 -6.58 -29.47 -26.41
CA SER A 225 -6.97 -30.89 -26.44
C SER A 225 -6.60 -31.61 -27.75
N ASP A 226 -6.58 -30.89 -28.88
CA ASP A 226 -6.17 -31.43 -30.18
C ASP A 226 -4.70 -31.88 -30.22
N ALA A 227 -3.86 -31.31 -29.33
CA ALA A 227 -2.44 -31.63 -29.19
C ALA A 227 -2.17 -32.63 -28.05
N CYS A 228 -3.19 -33.08 -27.31
CA CYS A 228 -3.04 -34.08 -26.25
C CYS A 228 -3.13 -35.50 -26.83
N THR A 229 -2.07 -35.94 -27.53
CA THR A 229 -2.04 -37.22 -28.26
C THR A 229 -1.33 -38.37 -27.53
N HIS A 230 -0.77 -38.13 -26.35
CA HIS A 230 0.00 -39.13 -25.58
C HIS A 230 -0.83 -39.74 -24.45
N ASP A 231 -0.46 -40.97 -24.06
CA ASP A 231 -1.12 -41.72 -23.00
C ASP A 231 -0.88 -41.13 -21.60
N THR A 232 0.27 -40.46 -21.39
CA THR A 232 0.62 -39.86 -20.11
C THR A 232 0.46 -38.34 -20.12
N VAL A 233 -0.12 -37.79 -19.05
CA VAL A 233 -0.34 -36.34 -18.91
C VAL A 233 0.98 -35.56 -18.97
N ALA A 234 2.07 -36.14 -18.47
CA ALA A 234 3.39 -35.53 -18.50
C ALA A 234 3.98 -35.37 -19.92
N GLU A 235 3.47 -36.09 -20.92
CA GLU A 235 3.88 -35.92 -22.33
C GLU A 235 2.95 -34.98 -23.09
N ASN A 236 1.71 -34.82 -22.62
CA ASN A 236 0.76 -33.89 -23.20
C ASN A 236 1.07 -32.43 -22.81
N PRO A 237 0.65 -31.45 -23.61
CA PRO A 237 0.67 -30.05 -23.21
C PRO A 237 -0.25 -29.81 -22.00
N GLY A 238 -0.02 -28.70 -21.30
CA GLY A 238 -0.74 -28.31 -20.10
C GLY A 238 -1.24 -26.87 -20.16
N ILE A 239 -2.01 -26.48 -19.16
CA ILE A 239 -2.39 -25.09 -18.91
C ILE A 239 -2.06 -24.71 -17.46
N SER A 240 -1.77 -23.43 -17.24
CA SER A 240 -1.63 -22.82 -15.92
C SER A 240 -2.75 -21.81 -15.70
N VAL A 241 -3.37 -21.86 -14.53
CA VAL A 241 -4.47 -20.97 -14.13
C VAL A 241 -4.12 -20.27 -12.81
N LYS A 242 -4.57 -19.02 -12.65
CA LYS A 242 -4.44 -18.25 -11.41
C LYS A 242 -5.81 -18.15 -10.75
N LEU A 243 -5.87 -18.33 -9.43
CA LEU A 243 -7.14 -18.32 -8.69
C LEU A 243 -7.72 -16.90 -8.62
N SER A 244 -6.86 -15.88 -8.50
CA SER A 244 -7.26 -14.47 -8.55
C SER A 244 -7.94 -14.06 -9.86
N ALA A 245 -7.68 -14.76 -10.97
CA ALA A 245 -8.36 -14.51 -12.24
C ALA A 245 -9.80 -15.02 -12.26
N LEU A 246 -10.14 -15.95 -11.37
CA LEU A 246 -11.43 -16.67 -11.40
C LEU A 246 -12.42 -16.17 -10.36
N HIS A 247 -12.02 -15.26 -9.48
CA HIS A 247 -12.88 -14.64 -8.48
C HIS A 247 -12.40 -13.23 -8.11
N PRO A 248 -13.26 -12.20 -8.14
CA PRO A 248 -12.82 -10.82 -7.94
C PRO A 248 -12.44 -10.48 -6.49
N ARG A 249 -12.87 -11.31 -5.53
CA ARG A 249 -12.55 -11.20 -4.10
C ARG A 249 -11.87 -12.45 -3.58
N TYR A 250 -10.78 -12.86 -4.23
CA TYR A 250 -9.99 -14.02 -3.81
C TYR A 250 -9.08 -13.66 -2.62
N GLU A 251 -9.67 -13.68 -1.42
CA GLU A 251 -9.02 -13.31 -0.16
C GLU A 251 -9.72 -13.96 1.03
N GLU A 252 -9.01 -14.11 2.16
CA GLU A 252 -9.49 -14.84 3.34
C GLU A 252 -10.77 -14.22 3.95
N ALA A 253 -10.91 -12.90 3.90
CA ALA A 253 -12.11 -12.20 4.34
C ALA A 253 -13.40 -12.66 3.61
N GLN A 254 -13.26 -13.10 2.36
CA GLN A 254 -14.38 -13.53 1.51
C GLN A 254 -14.38 -15.06 1.30
N ARG A 255 -13.78 -15.81 2.23
CA ARG A 255 -13.61 -17.27 2.15
C ARG A 255 -14.87 -18.01 1.74
N ASP A 256 -16.02 -17.71 2.36
CA ASP A 256 -17.26 -18.43 2.06
C ASP A 256 -17.73 -18.23 0.61
N ARG A 257 -17.60 -17.00 0.08
CA ARG A 257 -17.87 -16.71 -1.33
C ARG A 257 -16.87 -17.40 -2.25
N VAL A 258 -15.58 -17.37 -1.90
CA VAL A 258 -14.55 -18.08 -2.64
C VAL A 258 -14.89 -19.58 -2.73
N MET A 259 -15.22 -20.22 -1.62
CA MET A 259 -15.59 -21.64 -1.63
C MET A 259 -16.88 -21.92 -2.42
N ALA A 260 -17.84 -21.00 -2.41
CA ALA A 260 -19.09 -21.13 -3.15
C ALA A 260 -18.94 -20.91 -4.67
N ASP A 261 -18.12 -19.94 -5.08
CA ASP A 261 -18.08 -19.42 -6.45
C ASP A 261 -16.82 -19.86 -7.22
N LEU A 262 -15.66 -19.84 -6.58
CA LEU A 262 -14.37 -20.19 -7.21
C LEU A 262 -14.22 -21.70 -7.39
N VAL A 263 -14.58 -22.50 -6.39
CA VAL A 263 -14.44 -23.97 -6.43
C VAL A 263 -15.20 -24.58 -7.62
N PRO A 264 -16.47 -24.23 -7.89
CA PRO A 264 -17.16 -24.75 -9.07
C PRO A 264 -16.51 -24.34 -10.40
N ARG A 265 -16.00 -23.11 -10.51
CA ARG A 265 -15.29 -22.63 -11.71
C ARG A 265 -14.03 -23.44 -11.94
N LEU A 266 -13.18 -23.56 -10.93
CA LEU A 266 -11.94 -24.32 -11.00
C LEU A 266 -12.20 -25.79 -11.33
N ARG A 267 -13.18 -26.41 -10.66
CA ARG A 267 -13.60 -27.79 -10.92
C ARG A 267 -14.02 -27.99 -12.38
N SER A 268 -14.82 -27.07 -12.94
CA SER A 268 -15.27 -27.19 -14.33
C SER A 268 -14.09 -27.17 -15.33
N LEU A 269 -13.08 -26.33 -15.09
CA LEU A 269 -11.87 -26.29 -15.90
C LEU A 269 -11.03 -27.57 -15.74
N ALA A 270 -10.88 -28.06 -14.50
CA ALA A 270 -10.18 -29.31 -14.22
C ALA A 270 -10.86 -30.52 -14.88
N MET A 271 -12.20 -30.57 -14.90
CA MET A 271 -12.94 -31.63 -15.60
C MET A 271 -12.74 -31.59 -17.11
N LEU A 272 -12.68 -30.39 -17.71
CA LEU A 272 -12.36 -30.23 -19.13
C LEU A 272 -10.94 -30.71 -19.42
N ALA A 273 -9.95 -30.29 -18.62
CA ALA A 273 -8.56 -30.73 -18.76
C ALA A 273 -8.41 -32.26 -18.60
N LYS A 274 -9.12 -32.85 -17.62
CA LYS A 274 -9.21 -34.30 -17.46
C LYS A 274 -9.73 -34.99 -18.72
N SER A 275 -10.82 -34.48 -19.31
CA SER A 275 -11.41 -35.10 -20.50
C SER A 275 -10.47 -35.11 -21.71
N ALA A 276 -9.49 -34.21 -21.73
CA ALA A 276 -8.46 -34.10 -22.75
C ALA A 276 -7.15 -34.84 -22.40
N GLY A 277 -7.00 -35.42 -21.19
CA GLY A 277 -5.72 -35.97 -20.74
C GLY A 277 -4.62 -34.92 -20.59
N GLN A 278 -5.01 -33.66 -20.33
CA GLN A 278 -4.15 -32.49 -20.26
C GLN A 278 -3.60 -32.27 -18.84
N GLY A 279 -2.42 -31.64 -18.73
CA GLY A 279 -1.94 -31.10 -17.45
C GLY A 279 -2.65 -29.79 -17.07
N PHE A 280 -2.98 -29.60 -15.79
CA PHE A 280 -3.73 -28.45 -15.30
C PHE A 280 -3.11 -27.94 -13.99
N ASN A 281 -2.37 -26.84 -14.04
CA ASN A 281 -1.63 -26.33 -12.90
C ASN A 281 -2.31 -25.11 -12.29
N VAL A 282 -2.53 -25.13 -10.98
CA VAL A 282 -2.89 -23.94 -10.20
C VAL A 282 -1.62 -23.22 -9.80
N ASP A 283 -1.42 -22.01 -10.32
CA ASP A 283 -0.28 -21.16 -10.02
C ASP A 283 -0.37 -20.60 -8.58
N ALA A 284 0.79 -20.41 -7.95
CA ALA A 284 0.91 -19.83 -6.61
C ALA A 284 1.08 -18.31 -6.71
N GLU A 285 0.40 -17.59 -5.82
CA GLU A 285 0.31 -16.12 -5.81
C GLU A 285 0.94 -15.57 -4.52
N GLU A 286 0.37 -14.55 -3.90
CA GLU A 286 0.85 -13.93 -2.66
C GLU A 286 0.73 -14.87 -1.44
N ALA A 287 1.55 -14.62 -0.42
CA ALA A 287 1.68 -15.48 0.75
C ALA A 287 0.41 -15.57 1.60
N ASP A 288 -0.41 -14.51 1.62
CA ASP A 288 -1.67 -14.47 2.35
C ASP A 288 -2.79 -15.32 1.73
N ARG A 289 -2.67 -15.62 0.43
CA ARG A 289 -3.60 -16.49 -0.30
C ARG A 289 -3.28 -17.97 -0.14
N LEU A 290 -2.13 -18.34 0.40
CA LEU A 290 -1.70 -19.74 0.48
C LEU A 290 -2.74 -20.61 1.20
N SER A 291 -3.10 -20.28 2.45
CA SER A 291 -4.01 -21.13 3.24
C SER A 291 -5.41 -21.25 2.60
N LEU A 292 -5.91 -20.19 1.96
CA LEU A 292 -7.17 -20.22 1.21
C LEU A 292 -7.05 -21.07 -0.07
N SER A 293 -5.94 -20.98 -0.79
CA SER A 293 -5.69 -21.79 -1.99
C SER A 293 -5.74 -23.29 -1.67
N LEU A 294 -5.21 -23.70 -0.51
CA LEU A 294 -5.20 -25.11 -0.10
C LEU A 294 -6.63 -25.62 0.17
N ASP A 295 -7.53 -24.78 0.69
CA ASP A 295 -8.94 -25.15 0.86
C ASP A 295 -9.63 -25.38 -0.50
N VAL A 296 -9.39 -24.47 -1.45
CA VAL A 296 -9.94 -24.56 -2.81
C VAL A 296 -9.40 -25.79 -3.53
N ILE A 297 -8.09 -26.03 -3.43
CA ILE A 297 -7.40 -27.19 -4.03
C ILE A 297 -7.93 -28.50 -3.44
N GLU A 298 -8.02 -28.62 -2.12
CA GLU A 298 -8.53 -29.84 -1.48
C GLU A 298 -9.96 -30.14 -1.89
N ALA A 299 -10.83 -29.11 -1.95
CA ALA A 299 -12.21 -29.26 -2.39
C ALA A 299 -12.31 -29.77 -3.84
N VAL A 300 -11.48 -29.27 -4.75
CA VAL A 300 -11.48 -29.70 -6.16
C VAL A 300 -10.84 -31.07 -6.34
N VAL A 301 -9.65 -31.32 -5.79
CA VAL A 301 -8.91 -32.59 -5.93
C VAL A 301 -9.71 -33.76 -5.34
N SER A 302 -10.43 -33.52 -4.24
CA SER A 302 -11.27 -34.53 -3.58
C SER A 302 -12.54 -34.87 -4.37
N ASP A 303 -12.88 -34.13 -5.43
CA ASP A 303 -14.08 -34.42 -6.22
C ASP A 303 -13.91 -35.76 -6.98
N PRO A 304 -14.82 -36.74 -6.77
CA PRO A 304 -14.75 -38.04 -7.45
C PRO A 304 -14.82 -37.95 -8.98
N ALA A 305 -15.37 -36.86 -9.53
CA ALA A 305 -15.41 -36.63 -10.97
C ALA A 305 -14.00 -36.52 -11.59
N LEU A 306 -12.97 -36.24 -10.79
CA LEU A 306 -11.59 -36.16 -11.24
C LEU A 306 -10.81 -37.49 -11.12
N SER A 307 -11.39 -38.58 -10.60
CA SER A 307 -10.69 -39.84 -10.37
C SER A 307 -10.11 -40.46 -11.65
N GLY A 308 -8.93 -41.08 -11.55
CA GLY A 308 -8.22 -41.68 -12.70
C GLY A 308 -7.55 -40.67 -13.63
N TRP A 309 -7.30 -39.45 -13.16
CA TRP A 309 -6.55 -38.42 -13.89
C TRP A 309 -5.42 -37.87 -13.01
N ASP A 310 -4.21 -37.91 -13.56
CA ASP A 310 -2.96 -37.56 -12.88
C ASP A 310 -2.45 -36.15 -13.25
N GLY A 311 -3.32 -35.33 -13.86
CA GLY A 311 -2.94 -34.04 -14.43
C GLY A 311 -3.20 -32.83 -13.55
N PHE A 312 -3.79 -32.99 -12.36
CA PHE A 312 -4.00 -31.86 -11.45
C PHE A 312 -2.67 -31.45 -10.83
N GLY A 313 -2.31 -30.19 -11.03
CA GLY A 313 -1.03 -29.61 -10.66
C GLY A 313 -1.15 -28.47 -9.67
N VAL A 314 -0.17 -28.34 -8.77
CA VAL A 314 -0.07 -27.26 -7.79
C VAL A 314 1.34 -26.68 -7.80
N VAL A 315 1.46 -25.36 -7.86
CA VAL A 315 2.74 -24.66 -7.72
C VAL A 315 3.07 -24.44 -6.25
N VAL A 316 4.32 -24.67 -5.85
CA VAL A 316 4.86 -24.41 -4.50
C VAL A 316 6.08 -23.51 -4.61
N GLN A 317 6.11 -22.43 -3.82
CA GLN A 317 7.16 -21.42 -3.87
C GLN A 317 8.21 -21.67 -2.78
N ALA A 318 9.42 -22.06 -3.17
CA ALA A 318 10.53 -22.38 -2.27
C ALA A 318 11.07 -21.19 -1.47
N PHE A 319 10.83 -19.96 -1.91
CA PHE A 319 11.19 -18.76 -1.16
C PHE A 319 10.37 -18.60 0.13
N GLY A 320 9.25 -19.32 0.27
CA GLY A 320 8.35 -19.24 1.39
C GLY A 320 8.73 -20.26 2.44
N GLN A 321 8.76 -19.84 3.71
CA GLN A 321 9.18 -20.71 4.81
C GLN A 321 8.26 -21.94 5.02
N ARG A 322 7.05 -21.88 4.44
CA ARG A 322 6.02 -22.93 4.50
C ARG A 322 6.16 -24.02 3.42
N ALA A 323 7.03 -23.84 2.43
CA ALA A 323 7.08 -24.68 1.22
C ALA A 323 7.18 -26.19 1.51
N GLY A 324 8.09 -26.59 2.40
CA GLY A 324 8.30 -27.99 2.73
C GLY A 324 7.09 -28.64 3.41
N TYR A 325 6.34 -27.88 4.20
CA TYR A 325 5.12 -28.33 4.89
C TYR A 325 3.95 -28.46 3.92
N VAL A 326 3.84 -27.55 2.95
CA VAL A 326 2.86 -27.64 1.85
C VAL A 326 3.09 -28.90 1.03
N ILE A 327 4.34 -29.26 0.73
CA ILE A 327 4.67 -30.50 0.01
C ILE A 327 4.22 -31.74 0.81
N ASP A 328 4.45 -31.75 2.13
CA ASP A 328 3.99 -32.86 2.99
C ASP A 328 2.46 -32.99 2.97
N TRP A 329 1.74 -31.86 3.01
CA TRP A 329 0.29 -31.84 2.91
C TRP A 329 -0.23 -32.27 1.53
N LEU A 330 0.41 -31.86 0.44
CA LEU A 330 0.04 -32.29 -0.92
C LEU A 330 0.26 -33.80 -1.10
N ASN A 331 1.34 -34.35 -0.55
CA ASN A 331 1.57 -35.79 -0.57
C ASN A 331 0.51 -36.57 0.22
N ASP A 332 0.16 -36.10 1.42
CA ASP A 332 -0.94 -36.65 2.22
C ASP A 332 -2.29 -36.57 1.48
N LEU A 333 -2.58 -35.43 0.82
CA LEU A 333 -3.78 -35.26 0.00
C LEU A 333 -3.80 -36.26 -1.17
N ALA A 334 -2.69 -36.42 -1.89
CA ALA A 334 -2.56 -37.38 -2.99
C ALA A 334 -2.81 -38.82 -2.52
N ILE A 335 -2.28 -39.20 -1.35
CA ILE A 335 -2.51 -40.52 -0.74
C ILE A 335 -3.98 -40.70 -0.35
N ARG A 336 -4.58 -39.73 0.34
CA ARG A 336 -5.97 -39.82 0.81
C ARG A 336 -7.00 -39.83 -0.30
N THR A 337 -6.72 -39.15 -1.41
CA THR A 337 -7.61 -39.05 -2.58
C THR A 337 -7.31 -40.10 -3.64
N ASP A 338 -6.28 -40.94 -3.42
CA ASP A 338 -5.74 -41.91 -4.36
C ASP A 338 -5.45 -41.29 -5.74
N ARG A 339 -4.74 -40.17 -5.73
CA ARG A 339 -4.33 -39.43 -6.93
C ARG A 339 -2.82 -39.42 -7.07
N LYS A 340 -2.36 -39.13 -8.29
CA LYS A 340 -1.03 -38.59 -8.54
C LYS A 340 -1.15 -37.11 -8.85
N LEU A 341 -0.42 -36.26 -8.14
CA LEU A 341 -0.45 -34.82 -8.33
C LEU A 341 0.82 -34.35 -9.05
N MET A 342 0.70 -33.39 -9.97
CA MET A 342 1.86 -32.68 -10.49
C MET A 342 2.24 -31.58 -9.49
N VAL A 343 3.51 -31.48 -9.08
CA VAL A 343 3.94 -30.41 -8.16
C VAL A 343 5.06 -29.63 -8.79
N ARG A 344 4.76 -28.39 -9.16
CA ARG A 344 5.74 -27.45 -9.70
C ARG A 344 6.42 -26.70 -8.58
N LEU A 345 7.69 -27.00 -8.36
CA LEU A 345 8.53 -26.23 -7.45
C LEU A 345 9.11 -25.04 -8.21
N VAL A 346 8.84 -23.83 -7.72
CA VAL A 346 9.41 -22.56 -8.19
C VAL A 346 10.19 -21.91 -7.05
N LYS A 347 10.99 -20.87 -7.32
CA LYS A 347 11.52 -20.03 -6.23
C LYS A 347 10.39 -19.16 -5.65
N GLY A 348 9.89 -18.21 -6.42
CA GLY A 348 8.81 -17.29 -6.03
C GLY A 348 8.90 -16.01 -6.85
N ALA A 349 7.78 -15.29 -7.02
CA ALA A 349 7.68 -14.15 -7.94
C ALA A 349 7.16 -12.85 -7.28
N TYR A 350 7.00 -12.85 -5.95
CA TYR A 350 6.36 -11.75 -5.19
C TYR A 350 7.24 -11.24 -4.04
N TRP A 351 8.54 -11.52 -4.08
CA TRP A 351 9.41 -11.41 -2.90
C TRP A 351 9.43 -9.99 -2.30
N ASP A 352 9.63 -8.98 -3.13
CA ASP A 352 9.63 -7.56 -2.74
C ASP A 352 8.27 -7.10 -2.19
N ALA A 353 7.18 -7.53 -2.81
CA ALA A 353 5.83 -7.26 -2.35
C ALA A 353 5.58 -7.89 -0.96
N GLU A 354 6.09 -9.10 -0.70
CA GLU A 354 5.98 -9.75 0.62
C GLU A 354 6.80 -9.03 1.70
N ILE A 355 8.00 -8.53 1.36
CA ILE A 355 8.80 -7.70 2.27
C ILE A 355 8.04 -6.41 2.62
N LYS A 356 7.57 -5.66 1.61
CA LYS A 356 6.78 -4.44 1.80
C LYS A 356 5.53 -4.70 2.62
N ARG A 357 4.75 -5.73 2.27
CA ARG A 357 3.50 -6.09 2.96
C ARG A 357 3.74 -6.39 4.44
N ALA A 358 4.75 -7.20 4.77
CA ALA A 358 5.07 -7.54 6.16
C ALA A 358 5.48 -6.29 6.99
N GLN A 359 6.25 -5.37 6.40
CA GLN A 359 6.63 -4.11 7.05
C GLN A 359 5.42 -3.18 7.24
N VAL A 360 4.60 -2.99 6.21
CA VAL A 360 3.37 -2.18 6.27
C VAL A 360 2.44 -2.71 7.35
N LEU A 361 2.27 -4.03 7.43
CA LEU A 361 1.45 -4.68 8.45
C LEU A 361 2.05 -4.65 9.85
N GLY A 362 3.36 -4.39 10.00
CA GLY A 362 4.03 -4.37 11.30
C GLY A 362 4.32 -5.77 11.87
N LEU A 363 4.56 -6.75 11.01
CA LEU A 363 4.78 -8.15 11.40
C LEU A 363 6.19 -8.39 11.98
N ASP A 364 6.31 -9.38 12.86
CA ASP A 364 7.54 -9.76 13.58
C ASP A 364 8.54 -10.58 12.72
N GLY A 365 8.15 -10.92 11.50
CA GLY A 365 8.97 -11.65 10.54
C GLY A 365 8.46 -11.49 9.12
N PHE A 366 9.11 -12.20 8.20
CA PHE A 366 8.75 -12.25 6.79
C PHE A 366 8.23 -13.64 6.43
N PRO A 367 7.18 -13.74 5.59
CA PRO A 367 6.67 -15.03 5.15
C PRO A 367 7.58 -15.74 4.13
N VAL A 368 8.61 -15.03 3.69
CA VAL A 368 9.63 -15.44 2.72
C VAL A 368 11.02 -15.31 3.34
N PHE A 369 11.99 -16.06 2.82
CA PHE A 369 13.40 -15.89 3.13
C PHE A 369 13.89 -14.52 2.64
N THR A 370 14.68 -13.84 3.44
CA THR A 370 15.26 -12.53 3.07
C THR A 370 16.53 -12.68 2.23
N SER A 371 17.26 -13.79 2.41
CA SER A 371 18.44 -14.09 1.61
C SER A 371 18.11 -14.97 0.40
N LYS A 372 18.68 -14.61 -0.76
CA LYS A 372 18.55 -15.41 -1.98
C LYS A 372 19.16 -16.80 -1.81
N SER A 373 20.29 -16.93 -1.13
CA SER A 373 20.94 -18.23 -0.89
C SER A 373 20.04 -19.16 -0.06
N HIS A 374 19.28 -18.63 0.90
CA HIS A 374 18.32 -19.39 1.70
C HIS A 374 17.17 -19.92 0.85
N THR A 375 16.68 -19.13 -0.11
CA THR A 375 15.71 -19.61 -1.11
C THR A 375 16.28 -20.75 -1.96
N ASP A 376 17.56 -20.68 -2.37
CA ASP A 376 18.22 -21.74 -3.13
C ASP A 376 18.37 -23.03 -2.31
N VAL A 377 18.79 -22.91 -1.04
CA VAL A 377 18.87 -24.04 -0.10
C VAL A 377 17.48 -24.67 0.10
N SER A 378 16.46 -23.84 0.32
CA SER A 378 15.07 -24.29 0.42
C SER A 378 14.62 -25.05 -0.83
N TYR A 379 14.93 -24.51 -2.02
CA TYR A 379 14.57 -25.15 -3.27
C TYR A 379 15.24 -26.53 -3.41
N ILE A 380 16.55 -26.63 -3.14
CA ILE A 380 17.29 -27.90 -3.25
C ILE A 380 16.80 -28.94 -2.22
N ALA A 381 16.55 -28.52 -0.98
CA ALA A 381 16.02 -29.40 0.06
C ALA A 381 14.62 -29.93 -0.28
N ASN A 382 13.75 -29.06 -0.79
CA ASN A 382 12.40 -29.43 -1.21
C ASN A 382 12.40 -30.26 -2.51
N ALA A 383 13.37 -30.06 -3.40
CA ALA A 383 13.54 -30.91 -4.58
C ALA A 383 13.92 -32.35 -4.18
N ARG A 384 14.83 -32.52 -3.21
CA ARG A 384 15.12 -33.85 -2.64
C ARG A 384 13.87 -34.51 -2.05
N LYS A 385 13.06 -33.74 -1.32
CA LYS A 385 11.78 -34.24 -0.76
C LYS A 385 10.85 -34.75 -1.87
N LEU A 386 10.62 -33.95 -2.91
CA LEU A 386 9.75 -34.32 -4.03
C LEU A 386 10.25 -35.54 -4.82
N LEU A 387 11.57 -35.65 -5.05
CA LEU A 387 12.18 -36.83 -5.67
C LEU A 387 11.99 -38.11 -4.84
N GLY A 388 11.73 -37.98 -3.54
CA GLY A 388 11.39 -39.11 -2.66
C GLY A 388 9.90 -39.47 -2.64
N MET A 389 9.07 -38.79 -3.42
CA MET A 389 7.60 -38.93 -3.43
C MET A 389 7.06 -39.26 -4.82
N THR A 390 7.88 -39.82 -5.73
CA THR A 390 7.51 -40.03 -7.15
C THR A 390 6.39 -41.05 -7.38
N ASP A 391 6.04 -41.83 -6.34
CA ASP A 391 4.91 -42.75 -6.32
C ASP A 391 3.56 -42.02 -6.33
N ARG A 392 3.48 -40.85 -5.68
CA ARG A 392 2.25 -40.04 -5.55
C ARG A 392 2.34 -38.63 -6.10
N ILE A 393 3.55 -38.15 -6.35
CA ILE A 393 3.81 -36.82 -6.90
C ILE A 393 4.59 -36.97 -8.22
N TYR A 394 4.28 -36.14 -9.20
CA TYR A 394 5.12 -35.92 -10.37
C TYR A 394 5.84 -34.58 -10.20
N PRO A 395 7.13 -34.56 -9.80
CA PRO A 395 7.86 -33.33 -9.56
C PRO A 395 8.16 -32.57 -10.85
N GLN A 396 7.95 -31.26 -10.83
CA GLN A 396 8.28 -30.37 -11.93
C GLN A 396 9.17 -29.23 -11.42
N PHE A 397 10.45 -29.22 -11.81
CA PHE A 397 11.44 -28.28 -11.29
C PHE A 397 11.59 -27.07 -12.22
N ALA A 398 10.91 -25.99 -11.90
CA ALA A 398 10.95 -24.75 -12.67
C ALA A 398 12.11 -23.84 -12.21
N THR A 399 13.19 -23.82 -12.99
CA THR A 399 14.37 -23.02 -12.68
C THR A 399 15.21 -22.74 -13.92
N HIS A 400 15.85 -21.58 -13.96
CA HIS A 400 16.87 -21.22 -14.95
C HIS A 400 18.28 -21.26 -14.39
N ASN A 401 18.46 -21.59 -13.10
CA ASN A 401 19.76 -21.58 -12.44
C ASN A 401 20.52 -22.90 -12.65
N ALA A 402 21.70 -22.84 -13.27
CA ALA A 402 22.50 -24.03 -13.59
C ALA A 402 22.97 -24.82 -12.36
N HIS A 403 23.31 -24.15 -11.25
CA HIS A 403 23.65 -24.85 -10.00
C HIS A 403 22.46 -25.65 -9.48
N THR A 404 21.27 -25.05 -9.45
CA THR A 404 20.04 -25.74 -9.02
C THR A 404 19.73 -26.94 -9.91
N VAL A 405 19.89 -26.82 -11.23
CA VAL A 405 19.73 -27.94 -12.17
C VAL A 405 20.74 -29.05 -11.89
N ALA A 406 22.02 -28.71 -11.73
CA ALA A 406 23.07 -29.68 -11.40
C ALA A 406 22.79 -30.40 -10.07
N ALA A 407 22.30 -29.68 -9.05
CA ALA A 407 21.92 -30.23 -7.76
C ALA A 407 20.79 -31.27 -7.89
N ILE A 408 19.74 -30.95 -8.65
CA ILE A 408 18.63 -31.87 -8.88
C ILE A 408 19.08 -33.13 -9.62
N LEU A 409 19.87 -32.98 -10.69
CA LEU A 409 20.40 -34.12 -11.44
C LEU A 409 21.26 -35.03 -10.56
N HIS A 410 22.10 -34.43 -9.70
CA HIS A 410 22.91 -35.17 -8.73
C HIS A 410 22.05 -35.94 -7.73
N ILE A 411 21.05 -35.27 -7.12
CA ILE A 411 20.15 -35.87 -6.13
C ILE A 411 19.30 -36.98 -6.76
N ALA A 412 18.76 -36.77 -7.97
CA ALA A 412 17.97 -37.79 -8.66
C ALA A 412 18.81 -39.04 -8.94
N LYS A 413 20.07 -38.86 -9.35
CA LYS A 413 21.02 -39.97 -9.56
C LYS A 413 21.36 -40.69 -8.25
N ASP A 414 21.65 -39.93 -7.18
CA ASP A 414 21.92 -40.46 -5.83
C ASP A 414 20.74 -41.31 -5.32
N MET A 415 19.52 -40.85 -5.55
CA MET A 415 18.29 -41.52 -5.11
C MET A 415 17.80 -42.63 -6.06
N GLY A 416 18.43 -42.80 -7.22
CA GLY A 416 18.03 -43.80 -8.23
C GLY A 416 16.71 -43.48 -8.92
N VAL A 417 16.32 -42.20 -9.01
CA VAL A 417 15.09 -41.74 -9.68
C VAL A 417 15.31 -41.66 -11.18
N ASN A 418 14.39 -42.21 -11.97
CA ASN A 418 14.52 -42.22 -13.43
C ASN A 418 14.15 -40.87 -14.05
N ALA A 419 14.74 -40.58 -15.21
CA ALA A 419 14.58 -39.30 -15.92
C ALA A 419 13.14 -39.01 -16.41
N ASN A 420 12.25 -40.01 -16.44
CA ASN A 420 10.85 -39.88 -16.81
C ASN A 420 9.91 -39.70 -15.59
N GLU A 421 10.42 -39.82 -14.36
CA GLU A 421 9.62 -39.68 -13.13
C GLU A 421 9.47 -38.22 -12.66
N TYR A 422 10.20 -37.30 -13.28
CA TYR A 422 10.14 -35.86 -13.04
C TYR A 422 10.36 -35.10 -14.36
N GLU A 423 10.15 -33.78 -14.34
CA GLU A 423 10.55 -32.89 -15.43
C GLU A 423 11.22 -31.62 -14.88
N PHE A 424 12.01 -30.97 -15.74
CA PHE A 424 12.36 -29.56 -15.56
C PHE A 424 11.30 -28.67 -16.21
N GLN A 425 11.27 -27.41 -15.81
CA GLN A 425 10.52 -26.39 -16.53
C GLN A 425 11.31 -25.10 -16.71
N ARG A 426 10.99 -24.38 -17.77
CA ARG A 426 11.54 -23.05 -18.06
C ARG A 426 10.45 -22.13 -18.58
N LEU A 427 10.73 -20.84 -18.56
CA LEU A 427 9.90 -19.85 -19.24
C LEU A 427 10.20 -19.81 -20.74
N HIS A 428 9.19 -19.50 -21.55
CA HIS A 428 9.40 -19.08 -22.94
C HIS A 428 10.30 -17.83 -23.01
N GLY A 429 11.20 -17.79 -23.99
CA GLY A 429 12.17 -16.70 -24.16
C GLY A 429 13.35 -16.70 -23.17
N MET A 430 13.42 -17.61 -22.20
CA MET A 430 14.49 -17.65 -21.19
C MET A 430 15.00 -19.08 -20.91
N GLY A 431 16.31 -19.21 -20.66
CA GLY A 431 16.97 -20.47 -20.29
C GLY A 431 16.89 -21.55 -21.35
N GLU A 432 16.71 -21.17 -22.62
CA GLU A 432 16.55 -22.12 -23.72
C GLU A 432 17.81 -22.96 -23.93
N THR A 433 18.97 -22.32 -23.96
CA THR A 433 20.27 -22.97 -24.17
C THR A 433 20.57 -23.98 -23.05
N LEU A 434 20.40 -23.56 -21.78
CA LEU A 434 20.55 -24.43 -20.61
C LEU A 434 19.71 -25.71 -20.75
N HIS A 435 18.42 -25.56 -21.00
CA HIS A 435 17.52 -26.72 -21.00
C HIS A 435 17.66 -27.59 -22.25
N LYS A 436 18.09 -27.04 -23.40
CA LYS A 436 18.49 -27.87 -24.56
C LYS A 436 19.68 -28.78 -24.22
N LEU A 437 20.70 -28.25 -23.54
CA LEU A 437 21.86 -29.01 -23.10
C LEU A 437 21.46 -30.12 -22.11
N VAL A 438 20.64 -29.77 -21.10
CA VAL A 438 20.17 -30.70 -20.07
C VAL A 438 19.33 -31.83 -20.68
N LEU A 439 18.36 -31.48 -21.55
CA LEU A 439 17.52 -32.43 -22.27
C LEU A 439 18.35 -33.41 -23.10
N ASN A 440 19.34 -32.90 -23.85
CA ASN A 440 20.19 -33.71 -24.71
C ASN A 440 21.11 -34.65 -23.92
N ALA A 441 21.73 -34.16 -22.84
CA ALA A 441 22.71 -34.91 -22.06
C ALA A 441 22.07 -35.93 -21.11
N ASN A 442 20.95 -35.57 -20.46
CA ASN A 442 20.38 -36.36 -19.35
C ASN A 442 19.11 -37.10 -19.73
N LYS A 443 18.53 -36.82 -20.91
CA LYS A 443 17.28 -37.44 -21.39
C LYS A 443 16.10 -37.25 -20.42
N THR A 444 16.12 -36.18 -19.64
CA THR A 444 15.00 -35.71 -18.81
C THR A 444 13.92 -35.09 -19.68
N ARG A 445 12.80 -34.66 -19.09
CA ARG A 445 11.78 -33.84 -19.77
C ARG A 445 11.96 -32.37 -19.44
N CYS A 446 11.55 -31.48 -20.35
CA CYS A 446 11.47 -30.05 -20.07
C CYS A 446 10.17 -29.45 -20.62
N ARG A 447 9.39 -28.82 -19.74
CA ARG A 447 8.16 -28.10 -20.10
C ARG A 447 8.39 -26.59 -20.16
N ILE A 448 7.94 -25.98 -21.24
CA ILE A 448 8.03 -24.53 -21.45
C ILE A 448 6.72 -23.89 -20.95
N TYR A 449 6.83 -23.06 -19.93
CA TYR A 449 5.76 -22.16 -19.49
C TYR A 449 5.65 -21.00 -20.48
N ALA A 450 4.55 -20.89 -21.19
CA ALA A 450 4.39 -20.00 -22.34
C ALA A 450 3.25 -19.01 -22.15
N PRO A 451 3.53 -17.71 -22.04
CA PRO A 451 2.50 -16.67 -21.97
C PRO A 451 1.72 -16.56 -23.28
N VAL A 452 0.41 -16.40 -23.18
CA VAL A 452 -0.55 -16.29 -24.29
C VAL A 452 -1.60 -15.24 -23.95
N GLY A 453 -1.75 -14.23 -24.79
CA GLY A 453 -2.76 -13.18 -24.60
C GLY A 453 -2.47 -11.94 -25.43
N ALA A 454 -3.37 -10.96 -25.38
CA ALA A 454 -3.19 -9.71 -26.10
C ALA A 454 -2.00 -8.93 -25.53
N HIS A 455 -1.35 -8.10 -26.36
CA HIS A 455 -0.22 -7.29 -25.91
C HIS A 455 -0.61 -6.33 -24.78
N GLU A 456 -1.88 -5.90 -24.70
CA GLU A 456 -2.37 -5.06 -23.60
C GLU A 456 -2.44 -5.80 -22.26
N ASP A 457 -2.56 -7.13 -22.24
CA ASP A 457 -2.62 -7.95 -21.03
C ASP A 457 -1.23 -8.38 -20.54
N LEU A 458 -0.26 -8.44 -21.47
CA LEU A 458 1.12 -8.87 -21.22
C LEU A 458 1.87 -7.99 -20.21
N LEU A 459 1.55 -6.70 -20.17
CA LEU A 459 2.52 -5.68 -19.77
C LEU A 459 2.65 -5.51 -18.25
N ALA A 460 1.56 -5.66 -17.50
CA ALA A 460 1.62 -5.72 -16.03
C ALA A 460 2.37 -6.97 -15.53
N TYR A 461 2.26 -8.07 -16.29
CA TYR A 461 3.01 -9.30 -16.06
C TYR A 461 4.48 -9.18 -16.49
N LEU A 462 4.76 -8.38 -17.52
CA LEU A 462 6.09 -8.24 -18.12
C LEU A 462 7.10 -7.64 -17.14
N VAL A 463 6.74 -6.57 -16.42
CA VAL A 463 7.67 -5.94 -15.46
C VAL A 463 8.06 -6.91 -14.35
N ARG A 464 7.09 -7.60 -13.74
CA ARG A 464 7.36 -8.63 -12.71
C ARG A 464 8.26 -9.73 -13.27
N ARG A 465 7.99 -10.17 -14.50
CA ARG A 465 8.76 -11.23 -15.15
C ARG A 465 10.20 -10.83 -15.47
N LEU A 466 10.38 -9.57 -15.82
CA LEU A 466 11.68 -8.99 -16.10
C LEU A 466 12.48 -8.76 -14.83
N LEU A 467 11.86 -8.30 -13.74
CA LEU A 467 12.52 -8.19 -12.44
C LEU A 467 13.00 -9.54 -11.91
N GLU A 468 12.20 -10.62 -12.07
CA GLU A 468 12.58 -11.99 -11.69
C GLU A 468 13.90 -12.44 -12.33
N ASN A 469 14.17 -12.00 -13.56
CA ASN A 469 15.31 -12.47 -14.37
C ASN A 469 16.39 -11.39 -14.59
N GLY A 470 16.09 -10.13 -14.28
CA GLY A 470 16.92 -8.96 -14.57
C GLY A 470 17.61 -8.34 -13.36
N ALA A 471 17.25 -8.75 -12.14
CA ALA A 471 18.00 -8.34 -10.93
C ALA A 471 19.48 -8.72 -11.06
N ASN A 472 20.39 -7.92 -10.46
CA ASN A 472 21.84 -8.17 -10.54
C ASN A 472 22.28 -9.51 -9.93
N SER A 473 21.52 -10.03 -8.97
CA SER A 473 21.68 -11.39 -8.43
C SER A 473 21.06 -12.50 -9.26
N SER A 474 20.28 -12.15 -10.29
CA SER A 474 19.64 -13.14 -11.11
C SER A 474 20.68 -13.86 -11.95
N PHE A 475 20.59 -15.19 -11.95
CA PHE A 475 21.47 -16.06 -12.72
C PHE A 475 21.46 -15.69 -14.22
N VAL A 476 20.31 -15.27 -14.75
CA VAL A 476 20.16 -14.92 -16.18
C VAL A 476 20.97 -13.67 -16.55
N ASN A 477 21.16 -12.74 -15.61
CA ASN A 477 22.01 -11.56 -15.82
C ASN A 477 23.50 -11.95 -15.76
N GLN A 478 23.91 -12.72 -14.75
CA GLN A 478 25.31 -13.10 -14.56
C GLN A 478 25.85 -14.11 -15.58
N ILE A 479 24.98 -14.93 -16.18
CA ILE A 479 25.43 -15.97 -17.11
C ILE A 479 25.99 -15.39 -18.42
N VAL A 480 25.44 -14.26 -18.87
CA VAL A 480 25.85 -13.57 -20.11
C VAL A 480 27.03 -12.61 -19.89
N ASP A 481 27.33 -12.27 -18.64
CA ASP A 481 28.47 -11.43 -18.28
C ASP A 481 29.78 -12.25 -18.28
N GLU A 482 30.64 -12.01 -19.28
CA GLU A 482 31.93 -12.69 -19.39
C GLU A 482 32.94 -12.28 -18.29
N ASP A 483 32.73 -11.14 -17.62
CA ASP A 483 33.59 -10.68 -16.52
C ASP A 483 33.33 -11.47 -15.22
N VAL A 484 32.18 -12.14 -15.11
CA VAL A 484 31.85 -13.01 -13.97
C VAL A 484 32.28 -14.45 -14.26
N ALA A 485 33.14 -15.02 -13.40
CA ALA A 485 33.61 -16.40 -13.55
C ALA A 485 32.46 -17.43 -13.39
N PRO A 486 32.42 -18.53 -14.18
CA PRO A 486 31.40 -19.58 -14.06
C PRO A 486 31.21 -20.15 -12.65
N GLU A 487 32.29 -20.24 -11.87
CA GLU A 487 32.28 -20.67 -10.46
C GLU A 487 31.52 -19.72 -9.53
N VAL A 488 31.46 -18.44 -9.86
CA VAL A 488 30.69 -17.43 -9.12
C VAL A 488 29.22 -17.55 -9.50
N VAL A 489 28.92 -17.67 -10.80
CA VAL A 489 27.54 -17.83 -11.31
C VAL A 489 26.88 -19.10 -10.75
N ALA A 490 27.64 -20.19 -10.63
CA ALA A 490 27.21 -21.48 -10.10
C ALA A 490 27.72 -21.74 -8.67
N ALA A 491 27.92 -20.69 -7.87
CA ALA A 491 28.39 -20.80 -6.49
C ALA A 491 27.50 -21.71 -5.62
N ASP A 492 28.12 -22.34 -4.64
CA ASP A 492 27.45 -23.22 -3.68
C ASP A 492 26.64 -22.41 -2.64
N PRO A 493 25.30 -22.47 -2.66
CA PRO A 493 24.45 -21.65 -1.79
C PRO A 493 24.54 -22.07 -0.30
N PHE A 494 25.18 -23.20 0.01
CA PHE A 494 25.34 -23.70 1.38
C PHE A 494 26.61 -23.17 2.07
N LYS A 495 27.50 -22.42 1.38
CA LYS A 495 28.77 -21.95 1.98
C LYS A 495 28.59 -20.79 2.96
N ASP A 496 27.63 -19.89 2.68
CA ASP A 496 27.46 -18.61 3.40
C ASP A 496 26.03 -18.42 3.92
N ILE A 497 25.43 -19.44 4.54
CA ILE A 497 24.08 -19.40 5.13
C ILE A 497 23.95 -18.46 6.35
N GLY A 498 25.05 -17.86 6.80
CA GLY A 498 25.04 -16.86 7.88
C GLY A 498 24.81 -15.43 7.38
N ALA A 499 24.96 -15.19 6.08
CA ALA A 499 24.82 -13.87 5.47
C ALA A 499 23.36 -13.58 5.13
N THR A 500 22.71 -12.73 5.93
CA THR A 500 21.34 -12.25 5.70
C THR A 500 21.34 -10.74 5.48
N PRO A 501 20.55 -10.22 4.52
CA PRO A 501 20.36 -8.79 4.37
C PRO A 501 19.79 -8.18 5.66
N ASN A 502 20.26 -6.99 6.03
CA ASN A 502 19.76 -6.28 7.19
C ASN A 502 18.46 -5.54 6.85
N LEU A 503 17.37 -6.30 6.67
CA LEU A 503 16.03 -5.74 6.44
C LEU A 503 15.31 -5.54 7.77
N PRO A 504 14.82 -4.33 8.09
CA PRO A 504 14.08 -4.12 9.33
C PRO A 504 12.74 -4.87 9.27
N LYS A 505 12.52 -5.73 10.28
CA LYS A 505 11.22 -6.34 10.59
C LYS A 505 10.24 -5.24 11.06
N GLY A 506 8.93 -5.54 11.06
CA GLY A 506 7.88 -4.58 11.43
C GLY A 506 8.17 -3.77 12.70
N PRO A 507 8.39 -4.39 13.87
CA PRO A 507 8.69 -3.69 15.12
C PRO A 507 9.91 -2.77 15.07
N ALA A 508 10.88 -3.06 14.20
CA ALA A 508 12.15 -2.36 14.07
C ALA A 508 12.19 -1.35 12.91
N LEU A 509 11.07 -1.14 12.20
CA LEU A 509 11.01 -0.31 10.99
C LEU A 509 11.52 1.13 11.18
N PHE A 510 11.32 1.69 12.37
CA PHE A 510 11.72 3.06 12.72
C PHE A 510 12.92 3.11 13.69
N ALA A 511 13.61 2.00 13.90
CA ALA A 511 14.80 1.94 14.74
C ALA A 511 15.97 2.73 14.11
N PRO A 512 16.86 3.35 14.91
CA PRO A 512 16.88 3.39 16.38
C PRO A 512 15.98 4.50 16.98
N HIS A 513 15.25 5.27 16.16
CA HIS A 513 14.49 6.43 16.63
C HIS A 513 13.32 6.05 17.54
N ARG A 514 12.51 5.06 17.14
CA ARG A 514 11.39 4.55 17.93
C ARG A 514 11.04 3.11 17.58
N ALA A 515 10.28 2.45 18.45
CA ALA A 515 9.58 1.22 18.09
C ALA A 515 8.39 1.52 17.16
N ASN A 516 8.07 0.57 16.29
CA ASN A 516 6.84 0.56 15.50
C ASN A 516 5.72 -0.14 16.27
N ALA A 517 4.46 0.23 16.03
CA ALA A 517 3.31 -0.51 16.54
C ALA A 517 3.26 -1.95 16.02
N LYS A 518 2.88 -2.90 16.87
CA LYS A 518 2.68 -4.31 16.49
C LYS A 518 1.57 -4.46 15.45
N GLY A 519 1.79 -5.36 14.50
CA GLY A 519 0.80 -5.81 13.51
C GLY A 519 -0.07 -6.98 13.95
N TRP A 520 -1.26 -7.07 13.35
CA TRP A 520 -2.07 -8.29 13.31
C TRP A 520 -2.38 -8.64 11.85
N ASP A 521 -1.91 -9.79 11.37
CA ASP A 521 -2.25 -10.25 10.03
C ASP A 521 -3.64 -10.89 10.02
N ILE A 522 -4.65 -10.12 9.61
CA ILE A 522 -6.05 -10.58 9.50
C ILE A 522 -6.30 -11.54 8.33
N THR A 523 -5.25 -11.97 7.62
CA THR A 523 -5.31 -13.06 6.63
C THR A 523 -4.74 -14.37 7.18
N HIS A 524 -4.11 -14.33 8.36
CA HIS A 524 -3.55 -15.49 9.05
C HIS A 524 -4.56 -16.05 10.06
N ARG A 525 -5.08 -17.27 9.78
CA ARG A 525 -6.18 -17.88 10.57
C ARG A 525 -5.89 -18.00 12.06
N PRO A 526 -4.72 -18.47 12.52
CA PRO A 526 -4.43 -18.48 13.95
C PRO A 526 -4.52 -17.10 14.61
N THR A 527 -4.07 -16.05 13.91
CA THR A 527 -4.19 -14.67 14.42
C THR A 527 -5.64 -14.21 14.48
N LEU A 528 -6.46 -14.55 13.48
CA LEU A 528 -7.90 -14.30 13.51
C LEU A 528 -8.59 -15.05 14.65
N ASP A 529 -8.26 -16.33 14.85
CA ASP A 529 -8.83 -17.15 15.92
C ASP A 529 -8.49 -16.57 17.31
N GLU A 530 -7.26 -16.08 17.50
CA GLU A 530 -6.82 -15.37 18.72
C GLU A 530 -7.62 -14.08 18.94
N ILE A 531 -7.76 -13.25 17.89
CA ILE A 531 -8.55 -12.00 17.95
C ILE A 531 -10.01 -12.31 18.29
N ASP A 532 -10.62 -13.27 17.60
CA ASP A 532 -12.00 -13.66 17.79
C ASP A 532 -12.25 -14.21 19.19
N GLN A 533 -11.36 -15.07 19.68
CA GLN A 533 -11.42 -15.58 21.05
C GLN A 533 -11.31 -14.44 22.08
N GLY A 534 -10.39 -13.50 21.89
CA GLY A 534 -10.15 -12.41 22.83
C GLY A 534 -11.27 -11.34 22.82
N ARG A 535 -11.89 -11.08 21.67
CA ARG A 535 -12.95 -10.06 21.56
C ARG A 535 -14.34 -10.59 21.87
N THR A 536 -14.59 -11.90 21.70
CA THR A 536 -15.90 -12.54 21.95
C THR A 536 -16.51 -12.23 23.33
N PRO A 537 -15.75 -12.22 24.44
CA PRO A 537 -16.28 -11.82 25.76
C PRO A 537 -16.95 -10.44 25.78
N PHE A 538 -16.58 -9.56 24.84
CA PHE A 538 -17.07 -8.19 24.73
C PHE A 538 -18.24 -8.02 23.75
N LEU A 539 -18.67 -9.08 23.07
CA LEU A 539 -19.73 -9.05 22.06
C LEU A 539 -21.05 -8.46 22.60
N ASN A 540 -21.42 -8.80 23.84
CA ASN A 540 -22.63 -8.29 24.51
C ASN A 540 -22.29 -7.50 25.79
N HIS A 541 -21.05 -7.07 25.96
CA HIS A 541 -20.63 -6.31 27.12
C HIS A 541 -21.31 -4.93 27.15
N LEU A 542 -21.62 -4.43 28.35
CA LEU A 542 -22.20 -3.11 28.55
C LEU A 542 -21.19 -2.22 29.26
N TRP A 543 -20.51 -1.36 28.52
CA TRP A 543 -19.54 -0.42 29.12
C TRP A 543 -20.28 0.71 29.86
N ALA A 544 -19.64 1.25 30.89
CA ALA A 544 -20.13 2.42 31.59
C ALA A 544 -19.04 3.49 31.58
N ALA A 545 -19.40 4.70 31.15
CA ALA A 545 -18.52 5.85 31.13
C ALA A 545 -19.11 7.01 31.92
N ALA A 546 -18.25 7.80 32.53
CA ALA A 546 -18.60 9.04 33.20
C ALA A 546 -17.40 10.00 33.16
N PRO A 547 -17.54 11.27 33.57
CA PRO A 547 -16.38 12.16 33.64
C PRO A 547 -15.31 11.60 34.58
N LEU A 548 -14.06 11.62 34.13
CA LEU A 548 -12.90 11.20 34.91
C LEU A 548 -12.07 12.43 35.22
N SER A 549 -12.02 12.82 36.49
CA SER A 549 -11.33 14.03 36.94
C SER A 549 -11.00 13.90 38.42
N SER A 550 -9.81 14.32 38.84
CA SER A 550 -9.45 14.40 40.27
C SER A 550 -10.35 15.36 41.07
N ALA A 551 -11.04 16.29 40.39
CA ALA A 551 -11.95 17.26 40.98
C ALA A 551 -13.38 16.73 41.19
N ARG A 552 -13.70 15.56 40.63
CA ARG A 552 -15.08 15.07 40.61
C ARG A 552 -15.52 14.60 41.99
N GLY A 553 -16.53 15.26 42.56
CA GLY A 553 -17.22 14.81 43.77
C GLY A 553 -18.15 13.61 43.52
N ASN A 554 -18.63 12.98 44.59
CA ASN A 554 -19.57 11.84 44.51
C ASN A 554 -20.99 12.22 44.04
N ASP A 555 -21.31 13.51 43.94
CA ASP A 555 -22.64 13.99 43.56
C ASP A 555 -22.79 14.05 42.03
N ALA A 556 -22.99 12.89 41.41
CA ALA A 556 -23.36 12.81 40.00
C ALA A 556 -24.80 13.31 39.81
N THR A 557 -24.97 14.54 39.29
CA THR A 557 -26.28 15.16 39.07
C THR A 557 -26.92 14.78 37.72
N SER A 558 -26.13 14.26 36.77
CA SER A 558 -26.58 13.88 35.43
C SER A 558 -26.97 12.40 35.34
N SER A 559 -28.10 12.09 34.70
CA SER A 559 -28.52 10.70 34.45
C SER A 559 -27.71 10.06 33.30
N PRO A 560 -27.30 8.78 33.42
CA PRO A 560 -26.65 8.05 32.33
C PRO A 560 -27.53 7.97 31.07
N ARG A 561 -26.89 8.01 29.90
CA ARG A 561 -27.51 7.92 28.58
C ARG A 561 -27.05 6.65 27.88
N ALA A 562 -27.92 6.00 27.11
CA ALA A 562 -27.51 4.83 26.32
C ALA A 562 -26.64 5.26 25.12
N VAL A 563 -25.57 4.49 24.88
CA VAL A 563 -24.79 4.55 23.64
C VAL A 563 -25.21 3.36 22.79
N LEU A 564 -25.68 3.63 21.58
CA LEU A 564 -26.27 2.63 20.69
C LEU A 564 -25.28 2.24 19.61
N ASN A 565 -25.33 0.98 19.20
CA ASN A 565 -24.50 0.49 18.11
C ASN A 565 -25.04 1.01 16.76
N PRO A 566 -24.22 1.66 15.91
CA PRO A 566 -24.66 2.18 14.61
C PRO A 566 -25.12 1.08 13.65
N VAL A 567 -24.64 -0.15 13.83
CA VAL A 567 -25.01 -1.33 13.02
C VAL A 567 -26.43 -1.80 13.34
N ASN A 568 -26.80 -1.74 14.62
CA ASN A 568 -28.08 -2.23 15.12
C ASN A 568 -28.54 -1.37 16.30
N LYS A 569 -29.53 -0.50 16.06
CA LYS A 569 -30.10 0.40 17.07
C LYS A 569 -30.72 -0.31 18.29
N LYS A 570 -30.92 -1.64 18.23
CA LYS A 570 -31.37 -2.46 19.37
C LYS A 570 -30.22 -2.94 20.25
N ASP A 571 -28.99 -2.95 19.75
CA ASP A 571 -27.80 -3.25 20.53
C ASP A 571 -27.36 -1.99 21.28
N THR A 572 -27.38 -2.08 22.62
CA THR A 572 -26.82 -1.05 23.49
C THR A 572 -25.37 -1.42 23.77
N VAL A 573 -24.45 -0.56 23.37
CA VAL A 573 -23.01 -0.73 23.61
C VAL A 573 -22.72 -0.49 25.09
N GLY A 574 -23.37 0.51 25.67
CA GLY A 574 -23.14 0.87 27.07
C GLY A 574 -23.95 2.08 27.50
N GLN A 575 -23.54 2.67 28.62
CA GLN A 575 -24.11 3.91 29.14
C GLN A 575 -23.03 4.95 29.42
N ILE A 576 -23.35 6.21 29.15
CA ILE A 576 -22.45 7.33 29.40
C ILE A 576 -23.14 8.44 30.19
N THR A 577 -22.49 8.90 31.25
CA THR A 577 -22.86 10.12 31.96
C THR A 577 -22.06 11.27 31.37
N TRP A 578 -22.74 12.31 30.90
CA TRP A 578 -22.07 13.51 30.40
C TRP A 578 -21.66 14.42 31.56
N ALA A 579 -20.51 15.06 31.40
CA ALA A 579 -20.07 16.19 32.21
C ALA A 579 -21.08 17.33 32.13
N SER A 580 -21.14 18.11 33.19
CA SER A 580 -21.80 19.42 33.23
C SER A 580 -20.77 20.54 33.04
N PRO A 581 -21.20 21.77 32.68
CA PRO A 581 -20.30 22.92 32.67
C PRO A 581 -19.59 23.16 34.01
N ALA A 582 -20.23 22.81 35.14
CA ALA A 582 -19.60 22.87 36.46
C ALA A 582 -18.47 21.86 36.62
N ASP A 583 -18.62 20.64 36.06
CA ASP A 583 -17.53 19.65 36.02
C ASP A 583 -16.35 20.15 35.17
N ALA A 584 -16.63 20.85 34.07
CA ALA A 584 -15.59 21.46 33.23
C ALA A 584 -14.82 22.55 34.00
N THR A 585 -15.51 23.46 34.69
CA THR A 585 -14.89 24.48 35.55
C THR A 585 -14.05 23.84 36.66
N ALA A 586 -14.57 22.83 37.34
CA ALA A 586 -13.86 22.13 38.40
C ALA A 586 -12.62 21.38 37.87
N ALA A 587 -12.70 20.78 36.68
CA ALA A 587 -11.55 20.14 36.05
C ALA A 587 -10.46 21.15 35.67
N ILE A 588 -10.83 22.33 35.13
CA ILE A 588 -9.87 23.42 34.85
C ILE A 588 -9.17 23.87 36.14
N GLU A 589 -9.90 23.96 37.25
CA GLU A 589 -9.32 24.35 38.56
C GLU A 589 -8.36 23.31 39.14
N ALA A 590 -8.62 22.03 38.90
CA ALA A 590 -7.79 20.94 39.41
C ALA A 590 -6.63 20.57 38.49
N ALA A 591 -6.70 20.91 37.20
CA ALA A 591 -5.70 20.55 36.20
C ALA A 591 -4.34 21.16 36.51
N LYS A 592 -3.30 20.31 36.55
CA LYS A 592 -1.92 20.70 36.81
C LYS A 592 -0.99 20.22 35.70
N PRO A 593 -0.09 21.09 35.20
CA PRO A 593 0.97 20.64 34.31
C PRO A 593 1.76 19.48 34.91
N TRP A 594 2.18 18.55 34.06
CA TRP A 594 2.86 17.35 34.49
C TRP A 594 4.34 17.65 34.82
N GLY A 595 4.59 17.99 36.08
CA GLY A 595 5.93 18.34 36.58
C GLY A 595 6.95 17.21 36.64
N ALA A 596 6.65 16.02 36.10
CA ALA A 596 7.61 14.91 36.05
C ALA A 596 8.70 15.19 35.00
N PRO A 597 9.94 14.67 35.16
CA PRO A 597 10.98 14.71 34.15
C PRO A 597 10.49 14.21 32.78
N VAL A 598 11.02 14.78 31.69
CA VAL A 598 10.67 14.41 30.30
C VAL A 598 10.77 12.90 30.07
N LYS A 599 11.87 12.30 30.53
CA LYS A 599 12.10 10.86 30.45
C LYS A 599 10.99 10.05 31.11
N ASP A 600 10.58 10.44 32.32
CA ASP A 600 9.53 9.72 33.06
C ASP A 600 8.18 9.83 32.35
N ARG A 601 7.86 11.00 31.78
CA ARG A 601 6.65 11.18 30.94
C ARG A 601 6.70 10.31 29.69
N ALA A 602 7.82 10.33 28.97
CA ALA A 602 8.04 9.51 27.78
C ALA A 602 7.91 8.01 28.09
N ASP A 603 8.47 7.54 29.20
CA ASP A 603 8.36 6.16 29.65
C ASP A 603 6.92 5.79 30.02
N VAL A 604 6.12 6.71 30.57
CA VAL A 604 4.67 6.47 30.77
C VAL A 604 3.98 6.32 29.42
N LEU A 605 4.22 7.21 28.44
CA LEU A 605 3.58 7.10 27.12
C LEU A 605 3.90 5.77 26.43
N ARG A 606 5.14 5.27 26.55
CA ARG A 606 5.52 3.93 26.07
C ARG A 606 4.78 2.80 26.81
N ARG A 607 4.52 2.95 28.12
CA ARG A 607 3.69 2.00 28.87
C ARG A 607 2.22 2.04 28.44
N VAL A 608 1.68 3.22 28.09
CA VAL A 608 0.34 3.34 27.50
C VAL A 608 0.29 2.61 26.16
N ALA A 609 1.32 2.77 25.33
CA ALA A 609 1.41 2.10 24.03
C ALA A 609 1.33 0.57 24.19
N ALA A 610 2.16 0.00 25.06
CA ALA A 610 2.11 -1.42 25.40
C ALA A 610 0.75 -1.83 26.01
N ALA A 611 0.13 -0.98 26.83
CA ALA A 611 -1.17 -1.28 27.43
C ALA A 611 -2.32 -1.31 26.41
N TYR A 612 -2.26 -0.48 25.36
CA TYR A 612 -3.24 -0.55 24.26
C TYR A 612 -3.11 -1.86 23.49
N GLU A 613 -1.88 -2.28 23.18
CA GLU A 613 -1.64 -3.58 22.53
C GLU A 613 -2.08 -4.75 23.42
N ASN A 614 -1.85 -4.68 24.73
CA ASN A 614 -2.28 -5.71 25.70
C ASN A 614 -3.80 -5.77 25.94
N ASN A 615 -4.54 -4.73 25.54
CA ASN A 615 -6.00 -4.68 25.64
C ASN A 615 -6.65 -4.60 24.24
N ALA A 616 -5.92 -4.99 23.18
CA ALA A 616 -6.34 -4.76 21.80
C ALA A 616 -7.68 -5.42 21.49
N GLU A 617 -7.99 -6.59 22.03
CA GLU A 617 -9.21 -7.32 21.73
C GLU A 617 -10.47 -6.67 22.33
N GLU A 618 -10.35 -6.06 23.52
CA GLU A 618 -11.41 -5.20 24.09
C GLU A 618 -11.59 -3.95 23.23
N LEU A 619 -10.48 -3.27 22.89
CA LEU A 619 -10.51 -2.05 22.09
C LEU A 619 -11.06 -2.31 20.69
N PHE A 620 -10.74 -3.44 20.06
CA PHE A 620 -11.36 -3.89 18.82
C PHE A 620 -12.86 -4.02 19.01
N ALA A 621 -13.34 -4.74 20.03
CA ALA A 621 -14.78 -4.89 20.26
C ALA A 621 -15.49 -3.53 20.40
N MET A 622 -14.89 -2.56 21.09
CA MET A 622 -15.41 -1.20 21.20
C MET A 622 -15.42 -0.47 19.86
N LEU A 623 -14.37 -0.54 19.06
CA LEU A 623 -14.31 0.09 17.74
C LEU A 623 -15.36 -0.46 16.77
N HIS A 624 -15.63 -1.76 16.82
CA HIS A 624 -16.70 -2.39 16.02
C HIS A 624 -18.08 -1.94 16.49
N ARG A 625 -18.36 -2.00 17.80
CA ARG A 625 -19.70 -1.79 18.35
C ARG A 625 -20.08 -0.33 18.57
N GLU A 626 -19.13 0.52 18.96
CA GLU A 626 -19.38 1.95 19.22
C GLU A 626 -19.21 2.79 17.95
N ALA A 627 -18.15 2.54 17.17
CA ALA A 627 -17.78 3.37 16.02
C ALA A 627 -18.11 2.74 14.65
N GLY A 628 -18.54 1.47 14.61
CA GLY A 628 -18.90 0.79 13.37
C GLY A 628 -17.72 0.46 12.45
N LYS A 629 -16.50 0.35 12.99
CA LYS A 629 -15.28 0.09 12.20
C LYS A 629 -15.08 -1.38 11.89
N THR A 630 -14.68 -1.68 10.65
CA THR A 630 -14.27 -3.04 10.22
C THR A 630 -12.98 -3.47 10.93
N MET A 631 -12.67 -4.76 10.90
CA MET A 631 -11.45 -5.29 11.53
C MET A 631 -10.17 -4.62 11.00
N LEU A 632 -10.09 -4.40 9.68
CA LEU A 632 -8.95 -3.71 9.07
C LEU A 632 -8.80 -2.28 9.62
N ASP A 633 -9.91 -1.55 9.74
CA ASP A 633 -9.92 -0.20 10.27
C ASP A 633 -9.60 -0.14 11.77
N ALA A 634 -10.04 -1.16 12.54
CA ALA A 634 -9.78 -1.27 13.96
C ALA A 634 -8.30 -1.56 14.25
N VAL A 635 -7.68 -2.48 13.49
CA VAL A 635 -6.23 -2.76 13.55
C VAL A 635 -5.43 -1.51 13.21
N GLY A 636 -5.78 -0.82 12.11
CA GLY A 636 -5.11 0.41 11.71
C GLY A 636 -5.18 1.51 12.78
N GLU A 637 -6.34 1.67 13.42
CA GLU A 637 -6.53 2.69 14.45
C GLU A 637 -5.77 2.42 15.76
N ILE A 638 -5.71 1.18 16.24
CA ILE A 638 -4.89 0.86 17.42
C ILE A 638 -3.41 1.13 17.11
N ARG A 639 -2.94 0.70 15.94
CA ARG A 639 -1.54 0.93 15.53
C ARG A 639 -1.21 2.42 15.45
N GLU A 640 -2.08 3.22 14.86
CA GLU A 640 -1.90 4.67 14.78
C GLU A 640 -1.84 5.32 16.17
N ALA A 641 -2.69 4.90 17.13
CA ALA A 641 -2.66 5.37 18.51
C ALA A 641 -1.33 5.04 19.22
N VAL A 642 -0.84 3.80 19.04
CA VAL A 642 0.43 3.31 19.57
C VAL A 642 1.61 4.06 18.95
N ASP A 643 1.60 4.29 17.64
CA ASP A 643 2.64 5.03 16.95
C ASP A 643 2.71 6.48 17.43
N PHE A 644 1.58 7.17 17.66
CA PHE A 644 1.58 8.51 18.26
C PHE A 644 2.27 8.54 19.63
N LEU A 645 1.98 7.57 20.49
CA LEU A 645 2.56 7.46 21.82
C LEU A 645 4.09 7.26 21.75
N HIS A 646 4.55 6.36 20.88
CA HIS A 646 5.98 6.14 20.67
C HIS A 646 6.67 7.35 20.06
N TYR A 647 6.06 7.95 19.03
CA TYR A 647 6.62 9.09 18.33
C TYR A 647 6.80 10.30 19.25
N TYR A 648 5.76 10.71 19.97
CA TYR A 648 5.85 11.88 20.84
C TYR A 648 6.67 11.65 22.12
N ALA A 649 6.76 10.42 22.60
CA ALA A 649 7.72 10.06 23.65
C ALA A 649 9.17 10.33 23.19
N THR A 650 9.52 9.86 22.00
CA THR A 650 10.85 10.09 21.40
C THR A 650 11.09 11.59 21.12
N GLU A 651 10.13 12.29 20.52
CA GLU A 651 10.26 13.71 20.19
C GLU A 651 10.50 14.57 21.44
N ALA A 652 9.80 14.27 22.55
CA ALA A 652 9.97 15.00 23.80
C ALA A 652 11.36 14.78 24.40
N GLU A 653 11.88 13.54 24.40
CA GLU A 653 13.24 13.26 24.89
C GLU A 653 14.32 13.98 24.08
N GLN A 654 14.13 14.09 22.76
CA GLN A 654 15.09 14.77 21.88
C GLN A 654 15.11 16.29 22.08
N ARG A 655 13.97 16.91 22.42
CA ARG A 655 13.83 18.38 22.43
C ARG A 655 13.65 19.01 23.81
N SER A 656 13.41 18.21 24.85
CA SER A 656 13.26 18.66 26.24
C SER A 656 12.26 19.84 26.41
N PRO A 657 10.98 19.68 25.98
CA PRO A 657 10.00 20.76 25.96
C PRO A 657 9.61 21.24 27.37
N THR A 658 9.28 22.53 27.49
CA THR A 658 8.64 23.09 28.68
C THR A 658 7.14 23.28 28.47
N ALA A 659 6.35 22.91 29.49
CA ALA A 659 4.90 22.97 29.43
C ALA A 659 4.40 24.41 29.25
N ARG A 660 3.36 24.56 28.43
CA ARG A 660 2.64 25.81 28.26
C ARG A 660 1.57 26.01 29.33
N GLY A 661 0.96 24.92 29.80
CA GLY A 661 -0.04 24.95 30.88
C GLY A 661 -1.15 23.93 30.66
N ILE A 662 -2.40 24.39 30.57
CA ILE A 662 -3.60 23.57 30.40
C ILE A 662 -4.03 23.57 28.93
N TRP A 663 -4.14 22.39 28.32
CA TRP A 663 -4.62 22.22 26.94
C TRP A 663 -5.99 21.55 26.91
N THR A 664 -6.87 22.05 26.06
CA THR A 664 -8.13 21.37 25.74
C THR A 664 -7.95 20.55 24.45
N CYS A 665 -8.18 19.24 24.52
CA CYS A 665 -8.13 18.34 23.38
C CYS A 665 -9.54 17.89 23.00
N ILE A 666 -10.02 18.30 21.82
CA ILE A 666 -11.35 17.98 21.29
C ILE A 666 -11.18 17.10 20.05
N SER A 667 -11.68 15.87 20.13
CA SER A 667 -11.43 14.83 19.12
C SER A 667 -12.72 14.36 18.43
N PRO A 668 -12.61 13.82 17.21
CA PRO A 668 -13.75 13.43 16.41
C PRO A 668 -14.16 11.97 16.68
N TRP A 669 -15.34 11.59 16.18
CA TRP A 669 -15.88 10.23 16.33
C TRP A 669 -15.30 9.22 15.33
N ASN A 670 -14.67 9.67 14.25
CA ASN A 670 -14.25 8.80 13.16
C ASN A 670 -12.87 8.16 13.37
N PHE A 671 -12.05 8.72 14.26
CA PHE A 671 -10.86 8.10 14.83
C PHE A 671 -10.89 8.28 16.35
N PRO A 672 -11.82 7.60 17.02
CA PRO A 672 -12.15 7.86 18.42
C PRO A 672 -11.07 7.41 19.40
N LEU A 673 -10.07 6.62 18.94
CA LEU A 673 -8.91 6.22 19.72
C LEU A 673 -7.61 6.86 19.19
N ALA A 674 -7.35 6.83 17.89
CA ALA A 674 -6.07 7.31 17.33
C ALA A 674 -5.89 8.82 17.46
N ILE A 675 -6.81 9.61 16.91
CA ILE A 675 -6.72 11.09 16.98
C ILE A 675 -6.90 11.57 18.42
N PHE A 676 -7.81 10.93 19.18
CA PHE A 676 -7.97 11.16 20.61
C PHE A 676 -6.63 11.03 21.35
N THR A 677 -5.95 9.91 21.17
CA THR A 677 -4.65 9.63 21.79
C THR A 677 -3.55 10.53 21.23
N GLY A 678 -3.52 10.82 19.93
CA GLY A 678 -2.51 11.65 19.29
C GLY A 678 -2.48 13.08 19.85
N GLN A 679 -3.65 13.72 19.97
CA GLN A 679 -3.76 15.05 20.58
C GLN A 679 -3.30 15.06 22.05
N ILE A 680 -3.77 14.09 22.83
CA ILE A 680 -3.49 14.00 24.27
C ILE A 680 -2.01 13.70 24.51
N SER A 681 -1.45 12.72 23.80
CA SER A 681 -0.06 12.28 23.99
C SER A 681 0.95 13.37 23.63
N ALA A 682 0.72 14.16 22.57
CA ALA A 682 1.57 15.31 22.26
C ALA A 682 1.57 16.35 23.38
N ALA A 683 0.38 16.70 23.91
CA ALA A 683 0.24 17.65 25.02
C ALA A 683 0.91 17.16 26.31
N LEU A 684 0.70 15.88 26.66
CA LEU A 684 1.32 15.23 27.82
C LEU A 684 2.84 15.12 27.67
N ALA A 685 3.34 14.79 26.47
CA ALA A 685 4.76 14.72 26.16
C ALA A 685 5.45 16.08 26.39
N ALA A 686 4.80 17.17 25.97
CA ALA A 686 5.22 18.54 26.24
C ALA A 686 5.07 18.97 27.73
N GLY A 687 4.46 18.14 28.58
CA GLY A 687 4.32 18.37 30.02
C GLY A 687 3.05 19.13 30.44
N ASN A 688 2.08 19.29 29.53
CA ASN A 688 0.85 20.04 29.80
C ASN A 688 -0.15 19.21 30.61
N ALA A 689 -1.07 19.90 31.29
CA ALA A 689 -2.33 19.31 31.73
C ALA A 689 -3.28 19.21 30.53
N VAL A 690 -4.17 18.23 30.51
CA VAL A 690 -5.06 17.95 29.38
C VAL A 690 -6.50 17.81 29.85
N LEU A 691 -7.39 18.58 29.21
CA LEU A 691 -8.84 18.46 29.31
C LEU A 691 -9.34 17.80 28.01
N ALA A 692 -9.57 16.49 28.07
CA ALA A 692 -9.97 15.69 26.93
C ALA A 692 -11.51 15.66 26.79
N LYS A 693 -12.01 16.16 25.66
CA LYS A 693 -13.43 16.12 25.28
C LYS A 693 -13.57 15.25 24.02
N PRO A 694 -14.04 13.99 24.14
CA PRO A 694 -14.30 13.16 22.98
C PRO A 694 -15.59 13.58 22.25
N ALA A 695 -15.78 13.12 21.02
CA ALA A 695 -17.05 13.24 20.32
C ALA A 695 -18.20 12.57 21.09
N GLU A 696 -19.42 13.06 20.89
CA GLU A 696 -20.61 12.59 21.61
C GLU A 696 -20.92 11.11 21.32
N GLN A 697 -20.60 10.67 20.11
CA GLN A 697 -20.90 9.34 19.59
C GLN A 697 -19.98 8.25 20.17
N THR A 698 -18.75 8.60 20.57
CA THR A 698 -17.68 7.63 20.87
C THR A 698 -17.02 7.87 22.22
N GLY A 699 -17.82 8.14 23.24
CA GLY A 699 -17.34 8.47 24.57
C GLY A 699 -16.92 7.27 25.43
N LEU A 700 -17.38 6.05 25.13
CA LEU A 700 -17.04 4.84 25.88
C LEU A 700 -15.58 4.44 25.63
N ILE A 701 -15.14 4.39 24.37
CA ILE A 701 -13.74 4.04 24.04
C ILE A 701 -12.77 5.10 24.55
N ALA A 702 -13.12 6.39 24.46
CA ALA A 702 -12.33 7.46 25.05
C ALA A 702 -12.23 7.32 26.57
N HIS A 703 -13.31 6.89 27.23
CA HIS A 703 -13.29 6.58 28.66
C HIS A 703 -12.36 5.41 28.99
N ARG A 704 -12.47 4.30 28.25
CA ARG A 704 -11.60 3.14 28.47
C ARG A 704 -10.13 3.48 28.20
N ALA A 705 -9.84 4.27 27.16
CA ALA A 705 -8.51 4.77 26.84
C ALA A 705 -7.89 5.56 28.00
N VAL A 706 -8.64 6.48 28.62
CA VAL A 706 -8.15 7.25 29.79
C VAL A 706 -8.01 6.39 31.03
N GLN A 707 -8.90 5.41 31.26
CA GLN A 707 -8.73 4.44 32.36
C GLN A 707 -7.41 3.69 32.23
N ILE A 708 -7.09 3.18 31.02
CA ILE A 708 -5.81 2.52 30.76
C ILE A 708 -4.64 3.48 30.99
N MET A 709 -4.74 4.74 30.54
CA MET A 709 -3.70 5.75 30.78
C MET A 709 -3.44 5.97 32.28
N TYR A 710 -4.48 6.03 33.11
CA TYR A 710 -4.34 6.13 34.57
C TYR A 710 -3.71 4.87 35.18
N GLU A 711 -4.15 3.69 34.75
CA GLU A 711 -3.66 2.38 35.24
C GLU A 711 -2.13 2.25 35.09
N VAL A 712 -1.54 2.86 34.06
CA VAL A 712 -0.10 2.74 33.75
C VAL A 712 0.74 4.00 34.04
N GLY A 713 0.13 4.99 34.69
CA GLY A 713 0.85 6.06 35.39
C GLY A 713 0.66 7.49 34.88
N VAL A 714 -0.34 7.78 34.03
CA VAL A 714 -0.75 9.17 33.78
C VAL A 714 -1.50 9.70 35.01
N PRO A 715 -1.08 10.82 35.63
CA PRO A 715 -1.73 11.33 36.84
C PRO A 715 -3.16 11.83 36.57
N THR A 716 -4.05 11.60 37.55
CA THR A 716 -5.47 11.96 37.47
C THR A 716 -5.75 13.46 37.61
N ASP A 717 -4.76 14.25 38.07
CA ASP A 717 -4.78 15.71 38.07
C ASP A 717 -4.02 16.33 36.90
N VAL A 718 -3.48 15.50 36.00
CA VAL A 718 -2.85 15.93 34.74
C VAL A 718 -3.81 15.72 33.57
N LEU A 719 -4.46 14.57 33.48
CA LEU A 719 -5.41 14.25 32.40
C LEU A 719 -6.82 14.15 32.97
N HIS A 720 -7.76 14.90 32.40
CA HIS A 720 -9.18 14.87 32.77
C HIS A 720 -10.02 14.54 31.53
N LEU A 721 -10.96 13.61 31.65
CA LEU A 721 -11.93 13.27 30.61
C LEU A 721 -13.27 13.90 30.92
N LEU A 722 -13.81 14.65 29.96
CA LEU A 722 -15.07 15.36 30.06
C LEU A 722 -15.98 14.96 28.88
N PRO A 723 -16.61 13.78 28.90
CA PRO A 723 -17.56 13.38 27.86
C PRO A 723 -18.77 14.31 27.91
N GLY A 724 -19.26 14.77 26.76
CA GLY A 724 -20.40 15.67 26.73
C GLY A 724 -20.66 16.27 25.37
N GLY A 725 -21.62 17.18 25.32
CA GLY A 725 -22.03 17.84 24.08
C GLY A 725 -21.16 19.02 23.68
N GLY A 726 -21.64 19.79 22.71
CA GLY A 726 -21.06 21.07 22.32
C GLY A 726 -21.04 22.12 23.44
N ASP A 727 -21.91 22.00 24.44
CA ASP A 727 -21.94 22.86 25.64
C ASP A 727 -20.68 22.70 26.50
N ILE A 728 -20.17 21.47 26.63
CA ILE A 728 -18.91 21.19 27.33
C ILE A 728 -17.72 21.71 26.53
N GLY A 729 -17.72 21.51 25.21
CA GLY A 729 -16.72 22.11 24.32
C GLY A 729 -16.68 23.63 24.46
N ALA A 730 -17.85 24.28 24.42
CA ALA A 730 -17.97 25.73 24.60
C ALA A 730 -17.44 26.19 25.96
N ALA A 731 -17.86 25.55 27.06
CA ALA A 731 -17.40 25.86 28.40
C ALA A 731 -15.87 25.85 28.50
N LEU A 732 -15.22 24.82 27.95
CA LEU A 732 -13.76 24.69 27.93
C LEU A 732 -13.11 25.80 27.09
N THR A 733 -13.57 26.02 25.86
CA THR A 733 -12.98 27.00 24.93
C THR A 733 -13.29 28.47 25.26
N SER A 734 -14.09 28.71 26.30
CA SER A 734 -14.44 30.05 26.80
C SER A 734 -13.74 30.40 28.12
N ASP A 735 -12.91 29.51 28.68
CA ASP A 735 -12.25 29.76 29.96
C ASP A 735 -10.88 30.44 29.76
N PRO A 736 -10.60 31.60 30.37
CA PRO A 736 -9.35 32.32 30.17
C PRO A 736 -8.10 31.61 30.75
N ARG A 737 -8.27 30.53 31.52
CA ARG A 737 -7.17 29.80 32.15
C ARG A 737 -6.52 28.75 31.24
N ILE A 738 -7.15 28.39 30.13
CA ILE A 738 -6.54 27.45 29.17
C ILE A 738 -5.43 28.14 28.38
N ASN A 739 -4.44 27.36 27.95
CA ASN A 739 -3.27 27.84 27.25
C ASN A 739 -3.16 27.31 25.81
N GLY A 740 -4.14 26.54 25.36
CA GLY A 740 -4.24 26.09 23.98
C GLY A 740 -5.42 25.15 23.76
N VAL A 741 -5.84 25.05 22.50
CA VAL A 741 -6.85 24.09 22.06
C VAL A 741 -6.30 23.28 20.90
N ALA A 742 -6.35 21.96 21.01
CA ALA A 742 -6.17 21.03 19.89
C ALA A 742 -7.56 20.48 19.51
N PHE A 743 -8.02 20.80 18.32
CA PHE A 743 -9.32 20.42 17.79
C PHE A 743 -9.15 19.63 16.50
N THR A 744 -9.90 18.54 16.37
CA THR A 744 -10.07 17.87 15.09
C THR A 744 -11.55 17.62 14.84
N GLY A 745 -12.05 18.10 13.69
CA GLY A 745 -13.48 18.00 13.34
C GLY A 745 -13.88 18.96 12.22
N SER A 746 -15.15 19.36 12.16
CA SER A 746 -15.64 20.18 11.04
C SER A 746 -15.13 21.63 11.06
N THR A 747 -14.88 22.21 9.88
CA THR A 747 -14.51 23.63 9.72
C THR A 747 -15.50 24.59 10.39
N PRO A 748 -16.84 24.41 10.28
CA PRO A 748 -17.80 25.27 11.01
C PRO A 748 -17.64 25.23 12.53
N THR A 749 -17.28 24.08 13.11
CA THR A 749 -17.02 23.97 14.55
C THR A 749 -15.70 24.63 14.93
N ALA A 750 -14.65 24.46 14.13
CA ALA A 750 -13.35 25.12 14.37
C ALA A 750 -13.49 26.66 14.39
N LEU A 751 -14.30 27.22 13.48
CA LEU A 751 -14.57 28.67 13.45
C LEU A 751 -15.34 29.16 14.70
N LYS A 752 -16.28 28.35 15.23
CA LYS A 752 -16.96 28.66 16.50
C LYS A 752 -16.00 28.63 17.69
N ILE A 753 -15.11 27.64 17.74
CA ILE A 753 -14.07 27.55 18.78
C ILE A 753 -13.16 28.77 18.71
N ARG A 754 -12.69 29.13 17.51
CA ARG A 754 -11.87 30.33 17.28
C ARG A 754 -12.56 31.59 17.76
N ALA A 755 -13.83 31.81 17.43
CA ALA A 755 -14.58 32.97 17.88
C ALA A 755 -14.70 33.03 19.41
N SER A 756 -15.00 31.89 20.05
CA SER A 756 -15.03 31.80 21.53
C SER A 756 -13.66 32.13 22.15
N MET A 757 -12.57 31.57 21.62
CA MET A 757 -11.22 31.86 22.11
C MET A 757 -10.86 33.34 21.94
N ALA A 758 -11.21 33.93 20.80
CA ALA A 758 -10.97 35.33 20.49
C ALA A 758 -11.68 36.29 21.46
N ASP A 759 -12.81 35.89 22.04
CA ASP A 759 -13.53 36.70 23.02
C ASP A 759 -13.07 36.49 24.47
N HIS A 760 -12.55 35.30 24.79
CA HIS A 760 -12.37 34.88 26.18
C HIS A 760 -10.94 34.50 26.58
N CYS A 761 -10.20 33.77 25.73
CA CYS A 761 -8.83 33.30 26.02
C CYS A 761 -7.80 34.43 25.89
N ALA A 762 -6.58 34.30 26.41
CA ALA A 762 -5.56 35.32 26.17
C ALA A 762 -5.29 35.52 24.65
N PRO A 763 -5.14 36.75 24.13
CA PRO A 763 -4.87 36.97 22.70
C PRO A 763 -3.63 36.20 22.23
N GLY A 764 -3.73 35.53 21.08
CA GLY A 764 -2.70 34.62 20.57
C GLY A 764 -2.61 33.26 21.27
N THR A 765 -3.61 32.86 22.06
CA THR A 765 -3.70 31.49 22.59
C THR A 765 -3.74 30.48 21.42
N PRO A 766 -2.82 29.50 21.35
CA PRO A 766 -2.74 28.56 20.24
C PRO A 766 -4.03 27.78 20.00
N LEU A 767 -4.45 27.73 18.74
CA LEU A 767 -5.45 26.81 18.22
C LEU A 767 -4.79 25.94 17.16
N ILE A 768 -4.70 24.64 17.41
CA ILE A 768 -4.42 23.63 16.39
C ILE A 768 -5.79 23.11 15.96
N ALA A 769 -6.20 23.40 14.74
CA ALA A 769 -7.48 22.96 14.19
C ALA A 769 -7.24 22.17 12.90
N GLU A 770 -7.37 20.85 12.98
CA GLU A 770 -7.35 19.96 11.83
C GLU A 770 -8.79 19.68 11.40
N THR A 771 -9.12 19.93 10.14
CA THR A 771 -10.51 19.84 9.66
C THR A 771 -10.66 19.01 8.38
N GLY A 772 -11.75 19.21 7.64
CA GLY A 772 -12.12 18.37 6.49
C GLY A 772 -11.34 18.69 5.21
N GLY A 773 -11.67 17.97 4.14
CA GLY A 773 -11.08 18.18 2.82
C GLY A 773 -12.05 17.87 1.68
N LEU A 774 -11.93 18.61 0.58
CA LEU A 774 -12.46 18.20 -0.71
C LEU A 774 -11.34 17.48 -1.49
N ASN A 775 -10.98 16.30 -1.01
CA ASN A 775 -9.80 15.59 -1.52
C ASN A 775 -10.04 15.08 -2.94
N ALA A 776 -9.09 15.36 -3.83
CA ALA A 776 -9.14 14.98 -5.23
C ALA A 776 -8.15 13.88 -5.56
N MET A 777 -8.46 13.07 -6.57
CA MET A 777 -7.50 12.17 -7.21
C MET A 777 -7.53 12.39 -8.72
N ILE A 778 -6.36 12.55 -9.33
CA ILE A 778 -6.21 12.61 -10.79
C ILE A 778 -5.66 11.27 -11.28
N VAL A 779 -6.30 10.71 -12.29
CA VAL A 779 -5.86 9.49 -12.97
C VAL A 779 -5.74 9.79 -14.46
N ASP A 780 -4.54 9.67 -14.99
CA ASP A 780 -4.26 9.86 -16.40
C ASP A 780 -4.24 8.53 -17.18
N SER A 781 -4.09 8.61 -18.50
CA SER A 781 -4.15 7.46 -19.38
C SER A 781 -2.96 6.48 -19.28
N THR A 782 -1.90 6.83 -18.55
CA THR A 782 -0.76 5.94 -18.28
C THR A 782 -0.98 5.03 -17.07
N ALA A 783 -1.94 5.37 -16.21
CA ALA A 783 -2.25 4.60 -15.02
C ALA A 783 -2.73 3.18 -15.38
N LEU A 784 -2.36 2.20 -14.55
CA LEU A 784 -2.92 0.85 -14.65
C LEU A 784 -4.34 0.83 -14.06
N PRO A 785 -5.41 0.59 -14.86
CA PRO A 785 -6.79 0.68 -14.37
C PRO A 785 -7.08 -0.19 -13.16
N GLU A 786 -6.51 -1.39 -13.09
CA GLU A 786 -6.72 -2.37 -12.02
C GLU A 786 -6.12 -1.91 -10.69
N HIS A 787 -5.02 -1.14 -10.72
CA HIS A 787 -4.43 -0.51 -9.53
C HIS A 787 -5.20 0.74 -9.14
N ALA A 788 -5.51 1.61 -10.10
CA ALA A 788 -6.28 2.82 -9.87
C ALA A 788 -7.66 2.48 -9.26
N VAL A 789 -8.41 1.52 -9.81
CA VAL A 789 -9.72 1.13 -9.27
C VAL A 789 -9.63 0.56 -7.85
N ARG A 790 -8.62 -0.26 -7.55
CA ARG A 790 -8.36 -0.75 -6.17
C ARG A 790 -8.21 0.43 -5.22
N ASP A 791 -7.37 1.40 -5.59
CA ASP A 791 -7.01 2.52 -4.73
C ASP A 791 -8.14 3.56 -4.62
N ILE A 792 -8.93 3.75 -5.68
CA ILE A 792 -10.16 4.55 -5.70
C ILE A 792 -11.20 3.95 -4.75
N VAL A 793 -11.47 2.65 -4.85
CA VAL A 793 -12.46 1.96 -4.00
C VAL A 793 -12.06 2.06 -2.53
N GLN A 794 -10.79 1.78 -2.20
CA GLN A 794 -10.28 1.93 -0.84
C GLN A 794 -10.42 3.37 -0.35
N SER A 795 -9.92 4.34 -1.13
CA SER A 795 -9.89 5.75 -0.72
C SER A 795 -11.29 6.36 -0.56
N ALA A 796 -12.28 5.93 -1.34
CA ALA A 796 -13.62 6.50 -1.33
C ALA A 796 -14.57 5.82 -0.33
N PHE A 797 -14.46 4.50 -0.16
CA PHE A 797 -15.50 3.71 0.52
C PHE A 797 -15.05 3.01 1.80
N GLN A 798 -13.75 2.83 2.04
CA GLN A 798 -13.27 2.26 3.31
C GLN A 798 -13.73 3.14 4.48
N SER A 799 -14.10 2.50 5.60
CA SER A 799 -14.75 3.16 6.76
C SER A 799 -16.05 3.91 6.40
N ALA A 800 -16.77 3.45 5.38
CA ALA A 800 -17.92 4.14 4.78
C ALA A 800 -17.59 5.58 4.34
N GLY A 801 -16.37 5.83 3.87
CA GLY A 801 -15.91 7.16 3.46
C GLY A 801 -15.80 8.18 4.60
N GLN A 802 -15.86 7.73 5.86
CA GLN A 802 -15.80 8.57 7.07
C GLN A 802 -14.36 8.89 7.50
N ARG A 803 -13.46 9.08 6.54
CA ARG A 803 -12.09 9.55 6.78
C ARG A 803 -11.98 10.98 6.26
N CYS A 804 -11.30 11.85 7.00
CA CYS A 804 -10.98 13.20 6.49
C CYS A 804 -10.14 13.14 5.21
N SER A 805 -9.33 12.09 5.04
CA SER A 805 -8.52 11.80 3.85
C SER A 805 -9.24 11.08 2.70
N ALA A 806 -10.53 10.73 2.87
CA ALA A 806 -11.25 9.96 1.86
C ALA A 806 -11.38 10.72 0.53
N LEU A 807 -11.31 9.99 -0.58
CA LEU A 807 -11.48 10.52 -1.93
C LEU A 807 -12.90 11.06 -2.14
N ARG A 808 -13.00 12.35 -2.48
CA ARG A 808 -14.28 13.03 -2.72
C ARG A 808 -14.53 13.29 -4.19
N CYS A 809 -13.50 13.69 -4.94
CA CYS A 809 -13.59 14.02 -6.37
C CYS A 809 -12.51 13.29 -7.18
N LEU A 810 -12.92 12.35 -8.02
CA LEU A 810 -12.05 11.66 -8.97
C LEU A 810 -12.10 12.38 -10.32
N TYR A 811 -10.93 12.74 -10.85
CA TYR A 811 -10.74 13.23 -12.20
C TYR A 811 -10.14 12.12 -13.07
N LEU A 812 -10.90 11.67 -14.07
CA LEU A 812 -10.46 10.69 -15.05
C LEU A 812 -10.15 11.37 -16.38
N GLN A 813 -9.00 11.06 -16.98
CA GLN A 813 -8.75 11.51 -18.34
C GLN A 813 -9.79 10.87 -19.28
N GLU A 814 -10.36 11.67 -20.19
CA GLU A 814 -11.47 11.28 -21.07
C GLU A 814 -11.20 9.96 -21.81
N ASP A 815 -9.95 9.73 -22.24
CA ASP A 815 -9.56 8.58 -23.05
C ASP A 815 -9.68 7.22 -22.33
N ILE A 816 -9.66 7.22 -20.99
CA ILE A 816 -9.77 6.00 -20.17
C ILE A 816 -11.04 5.95 -19.31
N ALA A 817 -11.81 7.05 -19.26
CA ALA A 817 -12.89 7.23 -18.32
C ALA A 817 -13.94 6.11 -18.37
N ASP A 818 -14.42 5.73 -19.57
CA ASP A 818 -15.46 4.70 -19.71
C ASP A 818 -14.98 3.33 -19.20
N LYS A 819 -13.74 2.93 -19.53
CA LYS A 819 -13.14 1.66 -19.09
C LYS A 819 -12.99 1.62 -17.57
N VAL A 820 -12.45 2.70 -16.99
CA VAL A 820 -12.23 2.80 -15.54
C VAL A 820 -13.56 2.86 -14.79
N ILE A 821 -14.55 3.60 -15.30
CA ILE A 821 -15.89 3.67 -14.70
C ILE A 821 -16.59 2.32 -14.74
N ASP A 822 -16.53 1.56 -15.84
CA ASP A 822 -17.12 0.20 -15.91
C ASP A 822 -16.48 -0.74 -14.88
N MET A 823 -15.15 -0.75 -14.81
CA MET A 823 -14.41 -1.57 -13.84
C MET A 823 -14.70 -1.13 -12.39
N LEU A 824 -14.78 0.17 -12.13
CA LEU A 824 -15.12 0.73 -10.83
C LEU A 824 -16.53 0.29 -10.38
N LYS A 825 -17.53 0.36 -11.26
CA LYS A 825 -18.89 -0.13 -10.96
C LYS A 825 -18.90 -1.61 -10.62
N GLY A 826 -18.16 -2.41 -11.39
CA GLY A 826 -17.99 -3.83 -11.13
C GLY A 826 -17.35 -4.09 -9.78
N ALA A 827 -16.25 -3.40 -9.45
CA ALA A 827 -15.56 -3.53 -8.16
C ALA A 827 -16.43 -3.07 -6.99
N MET A 828 -17.22 -2.00 -7.16
CA MET A 828 -18.21 -1.57 -6.16
C MET A 828 -19.22 -2.69 -5.87
N ASN A 829 -19.72 -3.40 -6.89
CA ASN A 829 -20.68 -4.49 -6.68
C ASN A 829 -20.13 -5.65 -5.84
N GLU A 830 -18.81 -5.76 -5.73
CA GLU A 830 -18.15 -6.80 -4.93
C GLU A 830 -18.02 -6.44 -3.45
N LEU A 831 -18.35 -5.20 -3.06
CA LEU A 831 -18.31 -4.74 -1.66
C LEU A 831 -19.48 -5.31 -0.86
N HIS A 832 -19.17 -5.84 0.32
CA HIS A 832 -20.15 -6.32 1.29
C HIS A 832 -20.42 -5.28 2.37
N LEU A 833 -21.67 -4.82 2.45
CA LEU A 833 -22.17 -3.97 3.52
C LEU A 833 -22.78 -4.85 4.61
N GLY A 834 -22.34 -4.68 5.86
CA GLY A 834 -22.78 -5.56 6.93
C GLY A 834 -22.31 -5.15 8.32
N ASP A 835 -22.48 -6.08 9.27
CA ASP A 835 -21.95 -5.93 10.62
C ASP A 835 -20.41 -6.02 10.56
N PRO A 836 -19.69 -4.95 10.92
CA PRO A 836 -18.23 -4.93 10.88
C PRO A 836 -17.60 -5.95 11.83
N TRP A 837 -18.34 -6.53 12.78
CA TRP A 837 -17.87 -7.65 13.59
C TRP A 837 -17.38 -8.81 12.70
N HIS A 838 -18.00 -9.04 11.54
CA HIS A 838 -17.58 -10.07 10.61
C HIS A 838 -16.45 -9.58 9.70
N LEU A 839 -15.41 -10.41 9.55
CA LEU A 839 -14.27 -10.12 8.68
C LEU A 839 -14.68 -9.89 7.21
N SER A 840 -15.78 -10.52 6.77
CA SER A 840 -16.31 -10.38 5.42
C SER A 840 -16.97 -9.03 5.12
N THR A 841 -17.13 -8.16 6.10
CA THR A 841 -17.71 -6.82 5.92
C THR A 841 -16.65 -5.83 5.45
N ASP A 842 -16.89 -5.24 4.28
CA ASP A 842 -16.01 -4.22 3.70
C ASP A 842 -16.40 -2.80 4.11
N VAL A 843 -17.71 -2.56 4.23
CA VAL A 843 -18.28 -1.25 4.50
C VAL A 843 -19.26 -1.35 5.67
N GLY A 844 -18.89 -0.75 6.80
CA GLY A 844 -19.74 -0.61 7.99
C GLY A 844 -20.80 0.49 7.85
N PRO A 845 -21.56 0.77 8.93
CA PRO A 845 -22.55 1.85 8.95
C PRO A 845 -21.87 3.23 9.00
N VAL A 846 -22.63 4.28 8.66
CA VAL A 846 -22.29 5.64 9.09
C VAL A 846 -22.65 5.86 10.56
N ILE A 847 -21.98 6.78 11.23
CA ILE A 847 -21.95 6.87 12.69
C ILE A 847 -23.32 7.08 13.36
N ASP A 848 -24.21 7.86 12.74
CA ASP A 848 -25.52 8.17 13.31
C ASP A 848 -26.57 8.53 12.23
N GLU A 849 -27.80 8.75 12.69
CA GLU A 849 -28.94 9.07 11.82
C GLU A 849 -28.81 10.45 11.15
N ALA A 850 -28.16 11.41 11.81
CA ALA A 850 -27.98 12.75 11.25
C ALA A 850 -26.99 12.71 10.07
N ALA A 851 -25.89 11.97 10.22
CA ALA A 851 -24.95 11.66 9.15
C ALA A 851 -25.67 10.93 8.00
N ARG A 852 -26.39 9.83 8.31
CA ARG A 852 -27.14 9.04 7.32
C ARG A 852 -28.07 9.92 6.50
N LYS A 853 -28.88 10.75 7.16
CA LYS A 853 -29.83 11.64 6.50
C LYS A 853 -29.12 12.70 5.63
N SER A 854 -28.10 13.37 6.14
CA SER A 854 -27.36 14.41 5.41
C SER A 854 -26.73 13.87 4.12
N ILE A 855 -26.19 12.65 4.17
CA ILE A 855 -25.57 12.01 3.01
C ILE A 855 -26.65 11.51 2.05
N GLN A 856 -27.71 10.88 2.56
CA GLN A 856 -28.82 10.39 1.72
C GLN A 856 -29.52 11.53 0.98
N ASP A 857 -29.76 12.67 1.63
CA ASP A 857 -30.39 13.84 0.99
C ASP A 857 -29.54 14.36 -0.20
N HIS A 858 -28.20 14.30 -0.10
CA HIS A 858 -27.28 14.65 -1.20
C HIS A 858 -27.38 13.65 -2.36
N ILE A 859 -27.43 12.35 -2.05
CA ILE A 859 -27.58 11.27 -3.04
C ILE A 859 -28.95 11.40 -3.75
N ASP A 860 -30.03 11.63 -3.00
CA ASP A 860 -31.38 11.76 -3.53
C ASP A 860 -31.50 12.97 -4.47
N THR A 861 -30.84 14.08 -4.13
CA THR A 861 -30.74 15.26 -5.00
C THR A 861 -30.03 14.91 -6.31
N ALA A 862 -28.88 14.24 -6.23
CA ALA A 862 -28.17 13.79 -7.42
C ALA A 862 -28.96 12.78 -8.26
N ALA A 863 -29.73 11.90 -7.63
CA ALA A 863 -30.59 10.94 -8.31
C ALA A 863 -31.73 11.65 -9.06
N ALA A 864 -32.37 12.63 -8.42
CA ALA A 864 -33.42 13.45 -9.04
C ALA A 864 -32.91 14.23 -10.27
N GLU A 865 -31.63 14.60 -10.27
CA GLU A 865 -30.95 15.27 -11.38
C GLU A 865 -30.34 14.30 -12.42
N GLY A 866 -30.50 12.98 -12.23
CA GLY A 866 -29.98 11.97 -13.15
C GLY A 866 -28.46 11.83 -13.15
N ARG A 867 -27.78 12.27 -12.08
CA ARG A 867 -26.32 12.29 -11.96
C ARG A 867 -25.72 11.03 -11.33
N VAL A 868 -26.51 10.19 -10.66
CA VAL A 868 -26.01 8.95 -10.04
C VAL A 868 -25.57 7.96 -11.13
N LEU A 869 -24.29 7.61 -11.13
CA LEU A 869 -23.69 6.65 -12.07
C LEU A 869 -23.86 5.20 -11.62
N HIS A 870 -23.78 4.98 -10.29
CA HIS A 870 -23.90 3.67 -9.65
C HIS A 870 -24.13 3.81 -8.15
N ALA A 871 -24.93 2.92 -7.56
CA ALA A 871 -25.16 2.86 -6.12
C ALA A 871 -25.47 1.41 -5.69
N LEU A 872 -24.96 1.01 -4.53
CA LEU A 872 -25.21 -0.33 -3.98
C LEU A 872 -26.53 -0.40 -3.19
N PRO A 873 -27.13 -1.60 -3.05
CA PRO A 873 -28.22 -1.80 -2.09
C PRO A 873 -27.70 -1.63 -0.65
N VAL A 874 -28.56 -1.10 0.22
CA VAL A 874 -28.26 -0.95 1.66
C VAL A 874 -29.04 -1.97 2.49
N PRO A 875 -28.46 -2.49 3.59
CA PRO A 875 -29.21 -3.27 4.56
C PRO A 875 -30.31 -2.44 5.25
N ASP A 876 -31.46 -3.06 5.53
CA ASP A 876 -32.58 -2.45 6.28
C ASP A 876 -32.35 -2.41 7.82
N ILE A 877 -31.09 -2.41 8.25
CA ILE A 877 -30.67 -2.38 9.65
C ILE A 877 -29.75 -1.17 9.89
N GLY A 878 -29.64 -0.72 11.14
CA GLY A 878 -28.65 0.30 11.52
C GLY A 878 -28.75 1.64 10.78
N THR A 879 -27.61 2.28 10.59
CA THR A 879 -27.44 3.55 9.87
C THR A 879 -26.50 3.36 8.68
N PHE A 880 -26.91 2.61 7.66
CA PHE A 880 -26.11 2.42 6.44
C PHE A 880 -26.45 3.44 5.35
N VAL A 881 -25.46 3.74 4.52
CA VAL A 881 -25.58 4.53 3.28
C VAL A 881 -24.87 3.77 2.17
N ALA A 882 -25.44 3.77 0.97
CA ALA A 882 -24.88 3.08 -0.18
C ALA A 882 -23.55 3.72 -0.62
N PRO A 883 -22.48 2.94 -0.84
CA PRO A 883 -21.41 3.35 -1.73
C PRO A 883 -21.98 3.82 -3.06
N THR A 884 -21.78 5.10 -3.37
CA THR A 884 -22.44 5.80 -4.48
C THR A 884 -21.42 6.56 -5.32
N ALA A 885 -21.47 6.38 -6.63
CA ALA A 885 -20.72 7.15 -7.61
C ALA A 885 -21.64 8.17 -8.30
N ILE A 886 -21.25 9.44 -8.32
CA ILE A 886 -22.03 10.57 -8.83
C ILE A 886 -21.24 11.32 -9.90
N LYS A 887 -21.84 11.58 -11.06
CA LYS A 887 -21.25 12.44 -12.09
C LYS A 887 -21.32 13.91 -11.69
N VAL A 888 -20.21 14.62 -11.89
CA VAL A 888 -20.09 16.09 -11.75
C VAL A 888 -19.26 16.65 -12.93
N ASN A 889 -19.29 17.96 -13.14
CA ASN A 889 -18.47 18.62 -14.16
C ASN A 889 -17.03 18.87 -13.67
N GLY A 890 -16.85 18.94 -12.36
CA GLY A 890 -15.57 19.19 -11.69
C GLY A 890 -15.80 19.44 -10.20
N ILE A 891 -14.71 19.59 -9.45
CA ILE A 891 -14.72 19.83 -8.02
C ILE A 891 -15.46 21.13 -7.63
N ALA A 892 -15.53 22.11 -8.54
CA ALA A 892 -16.28 23.35 -8.35
C ALA A 892 -17.80 23.14 -8.16
N ASP A 893 -18.35 22.00 -8.58
CA ASP A 893 -19.75 21.65 -8.30
C ASP A 893 -19.97 21.24 -6.83
N LEU A 894 -18.89 21.00 -6.07
CA LEU A 894 -18.93 20.56 -4.66
C LEU A 894 -18.80 21.77 -3.73
N THR A 895 -19.92 22.21 -3.17
CA THR A 895 -19.93 23.40 -2.27
C THR A 895 -19.55 23.09 -0.83
N ARG A 896 -19.51 21.81 -0.45
CA ARG A 896 -19.18 21.35 0.92
C ARG A 896 -18.69 19.90 0.89
N GLU A 897 -18.03 19.49 1.96
CA GLU A 897 -17.69 18.09 2.17
C GLU A 897 -18.95 17.23 2.42
N ILE A 898 -19.01 16.08 1.76
CA ILE A 898 -19.98 15.01 2.01
C ILE A 898 -19.23 13.89 2.73
N PHE A 899 -19.41 13.81 4.05
CA PHE A 899 -18.66 12.89 4.91
C PHE A 899 -19.27 11.48 4.95
N GLY A 900 -19.23 10.78 3.81
CA GLY A 900 -19.82 9.45 3.62
C GLY A 900 -19.28 8.74 2.39
N PRO A 901 -19.83 7.56 2.03
CA PRO A 901 -19.31 6.73 0.95
C PRO A 901 -19.81 7.22 -0.42
N VAL A 902 -19.51 8.48 -0.75
CA VAL A 902 -19.95 9.17 -1.97
C VAL A 902 -18.73 9.66 -2.76
N LEU A 903 -18.53 9.06 -3.93
CA LEU A 903 -17.48 9.42 -4.88
C LEU A 903 -18.07 10.27 -6.01
N HIS A 904 -17.53 11.47 -6.21
CA HIS A 904 -17.86 12.31 -7.36
C HIS A 904 -16.86 12.07 -8.47
N ILE A 905 -17.32 11.97 -9.72
CA ILE A 905 -16.49 11.66 -10.88
C ILE A 905 -16.65 12.77 -11.92
N ALA A 906 -15.54 13.40 -12.27
CA ALA A 906 -15.37 14.32 -13.38
C ALA A 906 -14.44 13.73 -14.43
N THR A 907 -14.56 14.19 -15.67
CA THR A 907 -13.63 13.86 -16.75
C THR A 907 -12.90 15.10 -17.22
N TYR A 908 -11.66 14.94 -17.69
CA TYR A 908 -10.85 16.03 -18.22
C TYR A 908 -10.05 15.60 -19.45
N LYS A 909 -9.70 16.56 -20.30
CA LYS A 909 -8.78 16.33 -21.44
C LYS A 909 -7.34 16.44 -20.96
N SER A 910 -6.42 15.68 -21.57
CA SER A 910 -4.97 15.72 -21.29
C SER A 910 -4.43 17.15 -21.09
N GLN A 911 -4.74 18.05 -22.02
CA GLN A 911 -4.31 19.46 -22.04
C GLN A 911 -4.91 20.36 -20.95
N ASP A 912 -5.94 19.89 -20.22
CA ASP A 912 -6.63 20.69 -19.20
C ASP A 912 -6.05 20.44 -17.78
N LEU A 913 -4.97 19.66 -17.63
CA LEU A 913 -4.39 19.28 -16.34
C LEU A 913 -4.13 20.50 -15.42
N ASP A 914 -3.46 21.53 -15.93
CA ASP A 914 -3.14 22.75 -15.15
C ASP A 914 -4.40 23.44 -14.65
N LYS A 915 -5.45 23.46 -15.48
CA LYS A 915 -6.75 24.02 -15.10
C LYS A 915 -7.39 23.19 -13.99
N ILE A 916 -7.30 21.85 -14.05
CA ILE A 916 -7.83 20.97 -12.99
C ILE A 916 -7.10 21.21 -11.66
N ILE A 917 -5.77 21.36 -11.68
CA ILE A 917 -4.98 21.68 -10.49
C ILE A 917 -5.43 23.04 -9.91
N ALA A 918 -5.59 24.05 -10.78
CA ALA A 918 -6.10 25.36 -10.36
C ALA A 918 -7.51 25.29 -9.76
N ASP A 919 -8.43 24.51 -10.34
CA ASP A 919 -9.79 24.31 -9.84
C ASP A 919 -9.79 23.61 -8.47
N ILE A 920 -8.89 22.64 -8.25
CA ILE A 920 -8.72 21.96 -6.95
C ILE A 920 -8.20 22.94 -5.89
N ASN A 921 -7.13 23.68 -6.20
CA ASN A 921 -6.55 24.68 -5.30
C ASN A 921 -7.55 25.79 -4.95
N ALA A 922 -8.41 26.18 -5.91
CA ALA A 922 -9.43 27.21 -5.72
C ALA A 922 -10.54 26.83 -4.72
N THR A 923 -10.69 25.54 -4.37
CA THR A 923 -11.61 25.12 -3.30
C THR A 923 -11.22 25.68 -1.94
N GLY A 924 -9.96 26.07 -1.77
CA GLY A 924 -9.38 26.52 -0.51
C GLY A 924 -9.10 25.40 0.50
N TYR A 925 -9.49 24.16 0.20
CA TYR A 925 -9.07 22.96 0.94
C TYR A 925 -7.70 22.48 0.44
N GLY A 926 -7.02 21.67 1.24
CA GLY A 926 -5.69 21.15 0.92
C GLY A 926 -5.25 20.07 1.88
N LEU A 927 -6.04 19.00 2.05
CA LEU A 927 -5.74 17.91 2.98
C LEU A 927 -5.00 16.75 2.31
N THR A 928 -5.70 15.90 1.55
CA THR A 928 -5.10 14.83 0.75
C THR A 928 -5.31 15.02 -0.75
N PHE A 929 -4.33 14.59 -1.53
CA PHE A 929 -4.39 14.54 -2.98
C PHE A 929 -3.77 13.26 -3.51
N GLY A 930 -4.43 12.63 -4.49
CA GLY A 930 -3.98 11.40 -5.14
C GLY A 930 -3.62 11.62 -6.60
N LEU A 931 -2.57 10.94 -7.08
CA LEU A 931 -2.17 10.96 -8.49
C LEU A 931 -1.83 9.55 -8.94
N HIS A 932 -2.46 9.09 -10.02
CA HIS A 932 -2.02 7.91 -10.76
C HIS A 932 -1.48 8.32 -12.14
N THR A 933 -0.17 8.15 -12.31
CA THR A 933 0.58 8.42 -13.55
C THR A 933 1.91 7.66 -13.53
N ARG A 934 2.49 7.44 -14.70
CA ARG A 934 3.83 6.84 -14.90
C ARG A 934 4.84 7.81 -15.51
N ILE A 935 4.45 9.07 -15.66
CA ILE A 935 5.29 10.15 -16.20
C ILE A 935 5.89 10.88 -15.00
N ASP A 936 7.21 10.83 -14.83
CA ASP A 936 7.88 11.35 -13.63
C ASP A 936 7.86 12.88 -13.62
N ASP A 937 8.06 13.52 -14.77
CA ASP A 937 7.92 14.97 -14.96
C ASP A 937 6.53 15.47 -14.58
N ARG A 938 5.48 14.67 -14.86
CA ARG A 938 4.10 14.99 -14.46
C ARG A 938 3.92 14.85 -12.95
N VAL A 939 4.54 13.85 -12.32
CA VAL A 939 4.55 13.74 -10.85
C VAL A 939 5.18 14.99 -10.26
N GLN A 940 6.34 15.42 -10.77
CA GLN A 940 7.03 16.60 -10.29
C GLN A 940 6.17 17.86 -10.47
N GLN A 941 5.66 18.11 -11.68
CA GLN A 941 4.80 19.25 -11.99
C GLN A 941 3.60 19.33 -11.03
N VAL A 942 2.84 18.22 -10.93
CA VAL A 942 1.62 18.20 -10.10
C VAL A 942 1.95 18.40 -8.62
N VAL A 943 3.04 17.80 -8.14
CA VAL A 943 3.48 17.95 -6.74
C VAL A 943 3.89 19.38 -6.41
N GLU A 944 4.52 20.09 -7.36
CA GLU A 944 4.93 21.48 -7.19
C GLU A 944 3.73 22.45 -7.23
N ASP A 945 2.74 22.18 -8.08
CA ASP A 945 1.60 23.07 -8.33
C ASP A 945 0.40 22.83 -7.39
N ILE A 946 0.24 21.63 -6.83
CA ILE A 946 -0.89 21.30 -5.96
C ILE A 946 -0.70 21.85 -4.53
N ASN A 947 -1.76 22.46 -4.00
CA ASN A 947 -1.81 22.98 -2.64
C ASN A 947 -2.50 21.97 -1.71
N ALA A 948 -1.77 20.92 -1.35
CA ALA A 948 -2.25 19.88 -0.43
C ALA A 948 -1.15 19.47 0.57
N GLY A 949 -1.56 19.24 1.81
CA GLY A 949 -0.63 18.83 2.86
C GLY A 949 -0.07 17.42 2.65
N ASN A 950 -0.86 16.48 2.12
CA ASN A 950 -0.44 15.09 1.92
C ASN A 950 -0.74 14.63 0.48
N ILE A 951 0.31 14.28 -0.27
CA ILE A 951 0.23 13.89 -1.67
C ILE A 951 0.61 12.41 -1.79
N TYR A 952 -0.19 11.64 -2.52
CA TYR A 952 -0.02 10.19 -2.70
C TYR A 952 0.04 9.84 -4.18
N VAL A 953 1.12 9.20 -4.60
CA VAL A 953 1.37 8.85 -6.01
C VAL A 953 1.35 7.33 -6.19
N ASN A 954 0.51 6.86 -7.11
CA ASN A 954 0.31 5.46 -7.49
C ASN A 954 -0.09 4.52 -6.33
N ARG A 955 -0.82 5.06 -5.37
CA ARG A 955 -1.37 4.33 -4.22
C ARG A 955 -2.67 4.99 -3.75
N ASN A 956 -3.37 4.34 -2.82
CA ASN A 956 -4.46 4.98 -2.09
C ASN A 956 -3.98 6.21 -1.30
N GLN A 957 -4.91 7.11 -0.96
CA GLN A 957 -4.62 8.38 -0.27
C GLN A 957 -5.11 8.42 1.18
N ILE A 958 -5.20 7.25 1.82
CA ILE A 958 -5.70 7.09 3.20
C ILE A 958 -4.66 6.35 4.06
N GLY A 959 -4.84 6.37 5.39
CA GLY A 959 -3.99 5.59 6.29
C GLY A 959 -2.56 6.12 6.42
N ALA A 960 -2.40 7.43 6.57
CA ALA A 960 -1.12 8.06 6.84
C ALA A 960 -0.48 7.48 8.11
N VAL A 961 0.80 7.10 8.03
CA VAL A 961 1.56 6.49 9.13
C VAL A 961 2.34 7.56 9.89
N VAL A 962 2.16 7.62 11.20
CA VAL A 962 2.82 8.58 12.10
C VAL A 962 4.34 8.55 11.93
N GLY A 963 4.97 9.70 11.76
CA GLY A 963 6.43 9.84 11.58
C GLY A 963 6.97 9.41 10.22
N SER A 964 6.14 8.82 9.34
CA SER A 964 6.51 8.47 7.96
C SER A 964 5.75 9.32 6.94
N GLN A 965 4.45 9.52 7.18
CA GLN A 965 3.60 10.46 6.46
C GLN A 965 2.91 11.41 7.46
N PRO A 966 3.63 12.39 8.05
CA PRO A 966 3.03 13.43 8.88
C PRO A 966 1.74 13.96 8.23
N PHE A 967 0.66 13.99 8.99
CA PHE A 967 -0.68 14.19 8.47
C PHE A 967 -1.27 15.52 8.91
N GLY A 968 -1.81 16.27 7.95
CA GLY A 968 -2.45 17.56 8.19
C GLY A 968 -2.49 18.40 6.92
N GLY A 969 -3.45 19.31 6.82
CA GLY A 969 -3.69 20.09 5.61
C GLY A 969 -3.27 21.56 5.69
N GLU A 970 -3.57 22.29 4.62
CA GLU A 970 -3.44 23.74 4.53
C GLU A 970 -4.78 24.41 4.19
N GLY A 971 -4.84 25.74 4.34
CA GLY A 971 -6.03 26.53 4.04
C GLY A 971 -7.23 26.16 4.93
N LEU A 972 -8.35 25.81 4.31
CA LEU A 972 -9.57 25.38 5.00
C LEU A 972 -9.40 24.03 5.69
N SER A 973 -8.40 23.23 5.31
CA SER A 973 -8.20 21.89 5.85
C SER A 973 -7.49 21.87 7.20
N GLY A 974 -6.76 22.91 7.56
CA GLY A 974 -6.25 23.02 8.91
C GLY A 974 -5.28 24.16 9.13
N THR A 975 -4.98 24.40 10.41
CA THR A 975 -3.94 25.35 10.82
C THR A 975 -2.54 24.73 10.77
N GLY A 976 -2.44 23.39 10.87
CA GLY A 976 -1.22 22.71 11.26
C GLY A 976 -0.78 23.10 12.70
N PRO A 977 0.41 22.64 13.13
CA PRO A 977 1.33 21.75 12.41
C PRO A 977 0.76 20.33 12.20
N LYS A 978 1.43 19.50 11.39
CA LYS A 978 0.92 18.15 11.06
C LYS A 978 0.99 17.21 12.25
N ALA A 979 -0.10 16.51 12.54
CA ALA A 979 -0.10 15.39 13.48
C ALA A 979 0.89 14.31 13.01
N GLY A 980 1.61 13.72 13.96
CA GLY A 980 2.66 12.73 13.71
C GLY A 980 3.87 13.29 12.98
N GLY A 981 3.97 14.61 12.87
CA GLY A 981 5.10 15.35 12.33
C GLY A 981 5.97 16.00 13.39
N PRO A 982 7.19 16.38 13.02
CA PRO A 982 8.19 16.90 13.95
C PRO A 982 7.85 18.30 14.48
N MET A 983 6.95 19.05 13.83
CA MET A 983 6.51 20.37 14.29
C MET A 983 5.30 20.33 15.25
N TYR A 984 4.65 19.18 15.43
CA TYR A 984 3.41 19.09 16.22
C TYR A 984 3.62 19.32 17.72
N MET A 985 4.40 18.46 18.37
CA MET A 985 4.67 18.54 19.81
C MET A 985 5.27 19.90 20.21
N PRO A 986 6.20 20.50 19.43
CA PRO A 986 6.69 21.84 19.70
C PRO A 986 5.60 22.92 19.88
N ARG A 987 4.46 22.83 19.17
CA ARG A 987 3.36 23.79 19.31
C ARG A 987 2.68 23.73 20.69
N PHE A 988 2.78 22.60 21.38
CA PHE A 988 2.25 22.40 22.74
C PHE A 988 3.17 22.97 23.83
N ALA A 989 4.41 23.33 23.50
CA ALA A 989 5.39 23.83 24.46
C ALA A 989 5.39 25.36 24.55
N ALA A 990 5.79 25.91 25.70
CA ALA A 990 6.10 27.33 25.85
C ALA A 990 7.51 27.67 25.34
N SER A 991 8.46 26.75 25.53
CA SER A 991 9.82 26.84 25.02
C SER A 991 10.31 25.46 24.61
N VAL A 992 10.86 25.36 23.41
CA VAL A 992 11.36 24.13 22.79
C VAL A 992 12.14 24.52 21.54
N ASP A 993 13.14 23.71 21.18
CA ASP A 993 13.79 23.83 19.88
C ASP A 993 12.87 23.24 18.79
N TYR A 994 12.51 24.05 17.80
CA TYR A 994 11.78 23.58 16.63
C TYR A 994 12.73 22.82 15.69
N PRO A 995 12.23 21.81 14.96
CA PRO A 995 13.03 21.11 13.98
C PRO A 995 13.41 22.04 12.82
N ASP A 996 14.69 22.06 12.46
CA ASP A 996 15.17 22.69 11.24
C ASP A 996 14.89 21.75 10.05
N ILE A 997 13.74 21.95 9.39
CA ILE A 997 13.35 21.19 8.20
C ILE A 997 13.60 22.09 6.99
N PRO A 998 14.53 21.73 6.10
CA PRO A 998 14.84 22.55 4.95
C PRO A 998 13.64 22.66 3.99
N PRO A 999 13.59 23.70 3.15
CA PRO A 999 12.60 23.78 2.07
C PRO A 999 12.70 22.61 1.08
N ALA A 1000 13.92 22.08 0.90
CA ALA A 1000 14.15 20.90 0.09
C ALA A 1000 13.54 19.66 0.75
N PRO A 1001 12.91 18.74 -0.01
CA PRO A 1001 12.36 17.51 0.55
C PRO A 1001 13.41 16.66 1.27
N VAL A 1002 13.10 16.22 2.49
CA VAL A 1002 13.89 15.26 3.28
C VAL A 1002 13.20 13.91 3.33
N ASP A 1003 13.96 12.82 3.18
CA ASP A 1003 13.44 11.47 3.30
C ASP A 1003 13.08 11.15 4.76
N LEU A 1004 11.90 10.57 4.95
CA LEU A 1004 11.41 10.02 6.21
C LEU A 1004 11.51 8.50 6.17
N PRO A 1005 11.76 7.84 7.32
CA PRO A 1005 11.77 6.39 7.38
C PRO A 1005 10.38 5.84 7.04
N GLY A 1006 10.35 4.67 6.41
CA GLY A 1006 9.11 4.02 5.97
C GLY A 1006 9.37 2.60 5.48
N PRO A 1007 8.31 1.88 5.08
CA PRO A 1007 8.46 0.56 4.48
C PRO A 1007 9.23 0.64 3.17
N THR A 1008 9.92 -0.44 2.86
CA THR A 1008 10.59 -0.63 1.57
C THR A 1008 9.57 -0.55 0.42
N GLY A 1009 9.96 0.02 -0.71
CA GLY A 1009 9.06 0.20 -1.85
C GLY A 1009 8.14 1.41 -1.73
N GLU A 1010 8.47 2.35 -0.86
CA GLU A 1010 7.85 3.67 -0.74
C GLU A 1010 8.92 4.74 -0.59
N SER A 1011 8.74 5.87 -1.26
CA SER A 1011 9.49 7.10 -0.97
C SER A 1011 8.58 8.03 -0.17
N ASN A 1012 9.03 8.41 1.02
CA ASN A 1012 8.31 9.28 1.94
C ASN A 1012 9.12 10.54 2.17
N ARG A 1013 8.65 11.68 1.67
CA ARG A 1013 9.41 12.93 1.69
C ARG A 1013 8.62 14.05 2.35
N LEU A 1014 9.27 14.79 3.24
CA LEU A 1014 8.72 15.95 3.94
C LEU A 1014 9.46 17.21 3.50
N SER A 1015 8.73 18.29 3.23
CA SER A 1015 9.30 19.60 2.91
C SER A 1015 8.55 20.69 3.66
N THR A 1016 9.17 21.85 3.82
CA THR A 1016 8.53 23.05 4.36
C THR A 1016 8.34 24.11 3.28
N HIS A 1017 7.22 24.81 3.35
CA HIS A 1017 6.88 25.88 2.41
C HIS A 1017 6.36 27.10 3.18
N PRO A 1018 6.58 28.33 2.69
CA PRO A 1018 6.03 29.52 3.33
C PRO A 1018 4.49 29.48 3.35
N ARG A 1019 3.89 29.75 4.51
CA ARG A 1019 2.41 29.77 4.67
C ARG A 1019 1.70 30.87 3.86
N GLY A 1020 2.46 31.86 3.40
CA GLY A 1020 1.99 33.11 2.83
C GLY A 1020 2.53 34.32 3.61
N ALA A 1021 2.01 35.50 3.30
CA ALA A 1021 2.48 36.74 3.91
C ALA A 1021 2.14 36.82 5.41
N ILE A 1022 3.10 37.22 6.23
CA ILE A 1022 2.97 37.38 7.68
C ILE A 1022 2.90 38.88 7.99
N LEU A 1023 1.73 39.36 8.41
CA LEU A 1023 1.48 40.76 8.69
C LEU A 1023 2.17 41.18 9.99
N CYS A 1024 3.20 42.01 9.91
CA CYS A 1024 3.99 42.50 11.02
C CYS A 1024 3.50 43.89 11.45
N LEU A 1025 3.05 44.00 12.70
CA LEU A 1025 2.46 45.22 13.27
C LEU A 1025 3.17 45.62 14.58
N GLY A 1026 3.04 46.88 14.96
CA GLY A 1026 3.52 47.42 16.22
C GLY A 1026 4.95 47.97 16.18
N PRO A 1027 5.50 48.38 17.34
CA PRO A 1027 6.75 49.14 17.41
C PRO A 1027 7.97 48.38 16.87
N ASP A 1028 7.95 47.04 16.96
CA ASP A 1028 9.04 46.16 16.53
C ASP A 1028 8.80 45.50 15.16
N LYS A 1029 7.84 46.00 14.36
CA LYS A 1029 7.43 45.38 13.09
C LYS A 1029 8.56 45.13 12.09
N GLN A 1030 9.62 45.94 12.10
CA GLN A 1030 10.79 45.70 11.24
C GLN A 1030 11.62 44.50 11.74
N ALA A 1031 11.87 44.40 13.05
CA ALA A 1031 12.58 43.27 13.62
C ALA A 1031 11.77 41.96 13.49
N GLN A 1032 10.44 42.06 13.60
CA GLN A 1032 9.53 40.95 13.30
C GLN A 1032 9.66 40.52 11.84
N ALA A 1033 9.66 41.47 10.89
CA ALA A 1033 9.80 41.18 9.47
C ALA A 1033 11.14 40.51 9.13
N ASP A 1034 12.24 41.00 9.72
CA ASP A 1034 13.56 40.39 9.59
C ASP A 1034 13.54 38.95 10.13
N ARG A 1035 12.91 38.73 11.29
CA ARG A 1035 12.78 37.38 11.87
C ARG A 1035 11.90 36.45 11.03
N VAL A 1036 10.82 36.95 10.42
CA VAL A 1036 10.00 36.17 9.49
C VAL A 1036 10.86 35.71 8.31
N LEU A 1037 11.68 36.61 7.76
CA LEU A 1037 12.57 36.29 6.64
C LEU A 1037 13.64 35.26 7.04
N ASP A 1038 14.24 35.40 8.22
CA ASP A 1038 15.24 34.48 8.76
C ASP A 1038 14.68 33.05 8.94
N LEU A 1039 13.38 32.93 9.22
CA LEU A 1039 12.66 31.67 9.36
C LEU A 1039 12.15 31.11 8.01
N GLY A 1040 12.47 31.76 6.90
CA GLY A 1040 12.01 31.36 5.56
C GLY A 1040 10.57 31.78 5.23
N GLY A 1041 9.96 32.64 6.03
CA GLY A 1041 8.62 33.19 5.78
C GLY A 1041 8.63 34.42 4.88
N ILE A 1042 7.43 34.94 4.59
CA ILE A 1042 7.24 36.12 3.75
C ILE A 1042 6.73 37.27 4.63
N PRO A 1043 7.54 38.29 4.97
CA PRO A 1043 7.07 39.39 5.80
C PRO A 1043 6.20 40.39 5.02
N MET A 1044 5.19 40.94 5.69
CA MET A 1044 4.39 42.07 5.22
C MET A 1044 4.33 43.13 6.32
N VAL A 1045 5.09 44.21 6.18
CA VAL A 1045 5.09 45.33 7.14
C VAL A 1045 3.92 46.27 6.81
N HIS A 1046 3.14 46.66 7.82
CA HIS A 1046 2.05 47.61 7.67
C HIS A 1046 2.06 48.65 8.81
N ASP A 1047 1.34 49.76 8.62
CA ASP A 1047 1.11 50.75 9.66
C ASP A 1047 0.12 50.27 10.74
N ASP A 1048 0.30 50.78 11.95
CA ASP A 1048 -0.40 50.30 13.15
C ASP A 1048 -1.86 50.78 13.21
N ASP A 1049 -2.28 51.64 12.29
CA ASP A 1049 -3.64 52.13 12.11
C ASP A 1049 -4.53 51.19 11.28
N VAL A 1050 -4.10 49.95 11.07
CA VAL A 1050 -4.88 48.91 10.37
C VAL A 1050 -6.26 48.74 11.01
N THR A 1051 -7.29 48.93 10.18
CA THR A 1051 -8.70 48.85 10.53
C THR A 1051 -9.17 47.41 10.63
N ASP A 1052 -10.30 47.18 11.30
CA ASP A 1052 -10.90 45.84 11.39
C ASP A 1052 -11.33 45.35 9.99
N ASP A 1053 -11.84 46.24 9.13
CA ASP A 1053 -12.22 45.91 7.74
C ASP A 1053 -11.01 45.49 6.90
N GLU A 1054 -9.85 46.15 7.07
CA GLU A 1054 -8.59 45.75 6.44
C GLU A 1054 -8.13 44.38 6.96
N LEU A 1055 -8.13 44.16 8.28
CA LEU A 1055 -7.82 42.86 8.88
C LEU A 1055 -8.78 41.75 8.45
N GLN A 1056 -9.98 42.07 8.00
CA GLN A 1056 -10.97 41.10 7.52
C GLN A 1056 -10.86 40.79 6.03
N SER A 1057 -10.38 41.73 5.22
CA SER A 1057 -10.37 41.64 3.76
C SER A 1057 -8.99 41.43 3.13
N MET A 1058 -7.91 41.84 3.79
CA MET A 1058 -6.54 41.66 3.29
C MET A 1058 -6.12 40.18 3.28
N THR A 1059 -5.19 39.84 2.37
CA THR A 1059 -4.63 38.50 2.23
C THR A 1059 -3.31 38.38 3.00
N PHE A 1060 -3.32 37.58 4.06
CA PHE A 1060 -2.14 37.19 4.84
C PHE A 1060 -2.43 35.87 5.56
N ALA A 1061 -1.37 35.16 5.95
CA ALA A 1061 -1.41 33.86 6.58
C ALA A 1061 -1.39 33.91 8.11
N ALA A 1062 -0.83 34.97 8.70
CA ALA A 1062 -0.83 35.24 10.14
C ALA A 1062 -0.62 36.73 10.41
N VAL A 1063 -0.91 37.16 11.64
CA VAL A 1063 -0.60 38.51 12.13
C VAL A 1063 0.31 38.41 13.34
N VAL A 1064 1.36 39.23 13.40
CA VAL A 1064 2.27 39.33 14.54
C VAL A 1064 2.03 40.65 15.25
N TRP A 1065 1.81 40.57 16.56
CA TRP A 1065 1.64 41.73 17.43
C TRP A 1065 2.27 41.48 18.81
N GLN A 1066 3.34 42.20 19.10
CA GLN A 1066 4.04 42.16 20.39
C GLN A 1066 3.86 43.48 21.17
N GLY A 1067 2.62 43.97 21.24
CA GLY A 1067 2.25 45.20 21.94
C GLY A 1067 1.32 44.97 23.12
N ASP A 1068 0.40 45.91 23.35
CA ASP A 1068 -0.56 45.82 24.46
C ASP A 1068 -1.69 44.81 24.20
N VAL A 1069 -2.31 44.33 25.27
CA VAL A 1069 -3.35 43.29 25.26
C VAL A 1069 -4.68 43.78 24.68
N GLU A 1070 -4.99 45.08 24.80
CA GLU A 1070 -6.25 45.64 24.30
C GLU A 1070 -6.25 45.64 22.77
N THR A 1071 -5.15 46.10 22.17
CA THR A 1071 -4.94 46.04 20.72
C THR A 1071 -4.87 44.60 20.22
N ALA A 1072 -4.15 43.72 20.93
CA ALA A 1072 -4.08 42.29 20.59
C ALA A 1072 -5.49 41.65 20.56
N ARG A 1073 -6.33 41.97 21.55
CA ARG A 1073 -7.73 41.50 21.60
C ARG A 1073 -8.56 42.01 20.44
N ARG A 1074 -8.43 43.29 20.06
CA ARG A 1074 -9.12 43.87 18.89
C ARG A 1074 -8.74 43.09 17.63
N ILE A 1075 -7.44 42.90 17.40
CA ILE A 1075 -6.91 42.17 16.24
C ILE A 1075 -7.46 40.73 16.23
N GLU A 1076 -7.36 40.00 17.34
CA GLU A 1076 -7.85 38.62 17.46
C GLU A 1076 -9.35 38.51 17.10
N ARG A 1077 -10.18 39.43 17.60
CA ARG A 1077 -11.61 39.49 17.29
C ARG A 1077 -11.88 39.78 15.82
N ALA A 1078 -11.16 40.74 15.23
CA ALA A 1078 -11.28 41.05 13.81
C ALA A 1078 -10.88 39.84 12.95
N LEU A 1079 -9.80 39.15 13.31
CA LEU A 1079 -9.35 37.93 12.63
C LEU A 1079 -10.38 36.81 12.73
N ALA A 1080 -11.00 36.61 13.89
CA ALA A 1080 -12.02 35.58 14.10
C ALA A 1080 -13.30 35.79 13.28
N GLN A 1081 -13.55 37.01 12.79
CA GLN A 1081 -14.69 37.33 11.91
C GLN A 1081 -14.40 37.05 10.42
N ARG A 1082 -13.16 36.70 10.06
CA ARG A 1082 -12.79 36.37 8.68
C ARG A 1082 -13.52 35.12 8.19
N THR A 1083 -13.96 35.16 6.93
CA THR A 1083 -14.37 33.97 6.18
C THR A 1083 -13.15 33.25 5.61
N GLY A 1084 -13.19 31.92 5.51
CA GLY A 1084 -12.11 31.13 4.92
C GLY A 1084 -11.20 30.47 5.96
N ALA A 1085 -9.91 30.33 5.63
CA ALA A 1085 -8.92 29.70 6.49
C ALA A 1085 -8.75 30.43 7.83
N ILE A 1086 -8.39 29.66 8.87
CA ILE A 1086 -8.12 30.21 10.21
C ILE A 1086 -6.77 30.92 10.18
N VAL A 1087 -6.78 32.22 10.47
CA VAL A 1087 -5.58 33.07 10.51
C VAL A 1087 -5.21 33.36 11.98
N PRO A 1088 -4.05 32.90 12.47
CA PRO A 1088 -3.65 33.10 13.86
C PRO A 1088 -3.10 34.51 14.11
N LEU A 1089 -3.33 35.00 15.33
CA LEU A 1089 -2.53 36.07 15.92
C LEU A 1089 -1.34 35.46 16.68
N ILE A 1090 -0.15 36.01 16.48
CA ILE A 1090 1.08 35.60 17.13
C ILE A 1090 1.50 36.70 18.08
N THR A 1091 1.45 36.40 19.38
CA THR A 1091 1.86 37.31 20.47
C THR A 1091 3.14 36.86 21.17
N GLU A 1092 3.77 35.79 20.66
CA GLU A 1092 4.97 35.17 21.21
C GLU A 1092 6.15 35.25 20.22
N PRO A 1093 7.38 34.89 20.62
CA PRO A 1093 8.52 34.84 19.70
C PRO A 1093 8.23 33.95 18.48
N LEU A 1094 8.59 34.46 17.30
CA LEU A 1094 8.40 33.76 16.04
C LEU A 1094 9.28 32.50 15.94
N ASN A 1095 8.68 31.44 15.43
CA ASN A 1095 9.31 30.15 15.14
C ASN A 1095 8.81 29.63 13.78
N GLU A 1096 9.43 28.56 13.32
CA GLU A 1096 9.20 27.91 12.04
C GLU A 1096 7.72 27.52 11.85
N GLY A 1097 7.08 26.99 12.89
CA GLY A 1097 5.66 26.58 12.86
C GLY A 1097 4.68 27.73 12.63
N HIS A 1098 5.09 28.98 12.88
CA HIS A 1098 4.28 30.18 12.61
C HIS A 1098 4.34 30.65 11.16
N VAL A 1099 5.47 30.41 10.47
CA VAL A 1099 5.75 31.00 9.16
C VAL A 1099 5.80 29.97 8.03
N LEU A 1100 6.05 28.70 8.36
CA LEU A 1100 6.13 27.57 7.45
C LEU A 1100 5.00 26.57 7.71
N HIS A 1101 4.52 25.91 6.65
CA HIS A 1101 3.73 24.69 6.75
C HIS A 1101 4.50 23.51 6.17
N GLU A 1102 4.09 22.32 6.54
CA GLU A 1102 4.70 21.07 6.10
C GLU A 1102 3.92 20.52 4.89
N ARG A 1103 4.60 20.00 3.89
CA ARG A 1103 4.02 19.20 2.80
C ARG A 1103 4.70 17.85 2.71
N HIS A 1104 3.90 16.80 2.61
CA HIS A 1104 4.36 15.42 2.55
C HIS A 1104 4.00 14.78 1.21
N ILE A 1105 4.93 14.03 0.64
CA ILE A 1105 4.73 13.25 -0.58
C ILE A 1105 5.08 11.80 -0.30
N CYS A 1106 4.15 10.90 -0.66
CA CYS A 1106 4.33 9.47 -0.65
C CYS A 1106 4.27 8.91 -2.07
N ILE A 1107 5.35 8.29 -2.54
CA ILE A 1107 5.38 7.64 -3.86
C ILE A 1107 5.48 6.13 -3.68
N ASP A 1108 4.55 5.38 -4.25
CA ASP A 1108 4.71 3.93 -4.39
C ASP A 1108 5.73 3.64 -5.51
N THR A 1109 6.96 3.35 -5.11
CA THR A 1109 8.05 3.04 -6.04
C THR A 1109 7.95 1.62 -6.63
N THR A 1110 6.96 0.83 -6.19
CA THR A 1110 6.66 -0.51 -6.71
C THR A 1110 5.52 -0.54 -7.72
N ALA A 1111 4.91 0.61 -8.02
CA ALA A 1111 3.74 0.71 -8.88
C ALA A 1111 3.95 0.18 -10.32
N ALA A 1112 5.20 0.10 -10.78
CA ALA A 1112 5.56 -0.52 -12.05
C ALA A 1112 5.43 -2.05 -12.04
N GLY A 1113 5.33 -2.69 -10.87
CA GLY A 1113 5.21 -4.15 -10.73
C GLY A 1113 6.33 -4.82 -9.93
N GLY A 1114 7.20 -4.04 -9.26
CA GLY A 1114 8.20 -4.50 -8.29
C GLY A 1114 9.22 -3.44 -7.90
N ASN A 1115 10.17 -3.77 -7.00
CA ASN A 1115 11.17 -2.88 -6.42
C ASN A 1115 12.58 -3.21 -6.93
N ALA A 1116 13.01 -2.54 -8.00
CA ALA A 1116 14.33 -2.76 -8.59
C ALA A 1116 15.49 -2.44 -7.62
N ALA A 1117 15.37 -1.38 -6.81
CA ALA A 1117 16.40 -0.96 -5.86
C ALA A 1117 16.64 -2.02 -4.77
N LEU A 1118 15.56 -2.55 -4.18
CA LEU A 1118 15.66 -3.60 -3.18
C LEU A 1118 16.29 -4.88 -3.76
N LEU A 1119 15.90 -5.27 -4.97
CA LEU A 1119 16.45 -6.46 -5.64
C LEU A 1119 17.94 -6.31 -5.97
N ALA A 1120 18.42 -5.09 -6.24
CA ALA A 1120 19.83 -4.80 -6.42
C ALA A 1120 20.61 -4.86 -5.09
N GLU A 1121 20.04 -4.33 -4.00
CA GLU A 1121 20.67 -4.29 -2.67
C GLU A 1121 20.86 -5.70 -2.08
N VAL A 1122 19.85 -6.56 -2.15
CA VAL A 1122 19.93 -7.94 -1.60
C VAL A 1122 20.66 -8.92 -2.52
N GLY A 1123 21.06 -8.46 -3.70
CA GLY A 1123 21.67 -9.30 -4.71
C GLY A 1123 23.20 -9.35 -4.71
N GLY A 1124 23.83 -8.48 -3.93
CA GLY A 1124 25.29 -8.34 -3.81
C GLY A 1124 25.98 -9.37 -2.94
#